data_AF-A0A2K5C034-F1
#
_entry.id   AF-A0A2K5C034-F1
#
_cell.length_a   1.000
_cell.length_b   1.000
_cell.length_c   1.000
_cell.angle_alpha   90.00
_cell.angle_beta   90.00
_cell.angle_gamma   90.00
#
_symmetry.space_group_name_H-M   'P 1'
#
loop_
_entity.id
_entity.type
_entity.pdbx_description
1 polymer ?
#
loop_
_entity_poly.entity_id
_entity_poly.type
_entity_poly.pdbx_seq_one_letter_code
_entity_poly.pdbx_strand_id
1 'polypeptide(L)'
;MSLGLSLATTSSAPQLLACGPTVHQTCKENVYVKGFCFLFGSNLRQQPQRFPEALRECPQQDSDIAFLIDGSGSINPNDFQRMKEFVSTVMEQLKKSKTLFSLMQYSEEFWTHFTFKEFQDNPNPRSLVRPITQLLGRTHTATGIRKVVRELFNVRQGARENALKILVVITDGEKFGDPLKYEDVIPEADREGVIRYVIGVGDAFNSEKSRQELNTIASKPPRDHVFRVNNFEALKTIQNQLQEKIFAIEGTQSGSTSSFEHEMSQEGFSAAITSNGPLLSTVGSYDWAGGAFLYTSKEKSTFINMTRVDSDMNDAYLGYAAAVILRNRVQTLVLGAPRYQHVGLVAMFRQNAGMWESNANIKGTQIGAYFGGSLCSVDVDSNGSTDLVLVGAPHYYEQTRGGQVSVCPLPKGRARWQCDAVLHGEQGHPWGRFGAALTVLGDVNGDKLTDVAIGAPGEEDNRGAVYLFHGATGFGISPSHSQRIAGSKLSPRLQYFGQSLSGGQDLTMDGLVDLTVGAQGHVLLLRSQPVLRVEATMEFNPREVARNAFECNDTVAKGKEAGEVRVCLRVHKSTRDRLREGQIQSVVTYDLALDSGRKNSRAIFDETKNSTRRQTQTLGLTQTCETLKLQLMNCIEDTVSPVVLRLNFSLVGTPLSAFGNLRPVLAVEAQRVFTALFPFEKNCGNDNICQDDLSITFSFMGLDYLVVGGPREFNVTATVRNDGEDSYRTQATFFFPPGLSYRVSRPQNQRSQRPWRVGCELASSTEVSGPLLSTSCSINHPIFPENSEVTFNITFDVDAKASLGNKLLLKANVTSENNKASSSKATFQLELPVKYEVYTVISRQEESTKYLNFSTFDEKKMKEVEHRYRVKNLSQRGLAISVNFWAPVLLNGVAVWDAVMEAPAQSLPCVSERKLPQHSDFLTQISRSPMLVRRALNPHHKISPHRGIPGNVLL
;
A
#
# COMPACT_ATOMS: atom_id res chain seq x y z
N MET A 1 20.95 22.14 -7.14
CA MET A 1 20.09 21.19 -7.85
C MET A 1 20.13 19.79 -7.26
N SER A 2 21.26 19.31 -6.70
CA SER A 2 21.37 17.93 -6.19
C SER A 2 20.96 16.90 -7.24
N LEU A 3 21.52 17.00 -8.45
CA LEU A 3 21.21 16.12 -9.56
C LEU A 3 21.58 14.67 -9.21
N GLY A 4 20.66 13.74 -9.50
CA GLY A 4 20.83 12.32 -9.16
C GLY A 4 20.27 11.96 -7.78
N LEU A 5 19.60 12.90 -7.08
CA LEU A 5 18.91 12.58 -5.82
C LEU A 5 17.78 11.56 -6.04
N SER A 6 17.09 11.63 -7.17
CA SER A 6 16.14 10.60 -7.60
C SER A 6 16.43 10.17 -9.04
N LEU A 7 16.37 8.86 -9.26
CA LEU A 7 16.55 8.22 -10.55
C LEU A 7 15.37 7.27 -10.80
N ALA A 8 14.94 7.16 -12.06
CA ALA A 8 13.96 6.17 -12.49
C ALA A 8 14.34 5.61 -13.86
N THR A 9 14.03 4.34 -14.09
CA THR A 9 14.31 3.65 -15.35
C THR A 9 13.09 2.83 -15.77
N THR A 10 13.05 2.44 -17.05
CA THR A 10 12.07 1.48 -17.56
C THR A 10 12.74 0.51 -18.53
N SER A 11 12.31 -0.75 -18.50
CA SER A 11 12.86 -1.85 -19.28
C SER A 11 12.18 -2.07 -20.63
N SER A 12 10.94 -1.58 -20.82
CA SER A 12 10.20 -1.76 -22.07
C SER A 12 10.71 -0.89 -23.22
N ALA A 13 11.23 0.30 -22.90
CA ALA A 13 11.97 1.17 -23.80
C ALA A 13 13.10 1.81 -23.00
N PRO A 14 14.39 1.50 -23.25
CA PRO A 14 15.48 1.92 -22.38
C PRO A 14 15.55 3.44 -22.27
N GLN A 15 15.08 3.94 -21.13
CA GLN A 15 15.04 5.35 -20.78
C GLN A 15 15.52 5.50 -19.34
N LEU A 16 16.24 6.60 -19.10
CA LEU A 16 16.72 7.00 -17.78
C LEU A 16 16.19 8.39 -17.47
N LEU A 17 15.54 8.55 -16.33
CA LEU A 17 15.07 9.82 -15.81
C LEU A 17 15.90 10.18 -14.58
N ALA A 18 16.62 11.30 -14.64
CA ALA A 18 17.44 11.79 -13.55
C ALA A 18 17.01 13.20 -13.12
N CYS A 19 16.74 13.39 -11.83
CA CYS A 19 16.21 14.64 -11.31
C CYS A 19 17.13 15.30 -10.27
N GLY A 20 17.04 16.62 -10.21
CA GLY A 20 17.66 17.47 -9.22
C GLY A 20 16.61 18.42 -8.60
N PRO A 21 16.02 18.07 -7.45
CA PRO A 21 14.87 18.78 -6.86
C PRO A 21 15.24 19.94 -5.92
N THR A 22 16.50 20.40 -5.92
CA THR A 22 16.98 21.50 -5.05
C THR A 22 17.56 22.67 -5.87
N VAL A 23 16.85 23.07 -6.90
CA VAL A 23 17.24 24.20 -7.77
C VAL A 23 16.84 25.49 -7.06
N HIS A 24 17.83 26.27 -6.64
CA HIS A 24 17.58 27.58 -6.05
C HIS A 24 17.33 28.61 -7.16
N GLN A 25 16.20 29.30 -7.07
CA GLN A 25 15.85 30.43 -7.94
C GLN A 25 15.62 31.66 -7.05
N THR A 26 16.52 32.63 -7.10
CA THR A 26 16.37 33.88 -6.37
C THR A 26 15.34 34.76 -7.06
N CYS A 27 14.24 35.04 -6.38
CA CYS A 27 13.18 35.95 -6.80
C CYS A 27 13.15 37.13 -5.82
N LYS A 28 14.03 38.10 -6.07
CA LYS A 28 14.34 39.21 -5.15
C LYS A 28 14.89 38.75 -3.80
N GLU A 29 14.24 39.12 -2.71
CA GLU A 29 14.60 38.73 -1.34
C GLU A 29 14.17 37.29 -1.04
N ASN A 30 13.25 36.73 -1.84
CA ASN A 30 12.81 35.35 -1.69
C ASN A 30 13.72 34.39 -2.46
N VAL A 31 13.96 33.22 -1.87
CA VAL A 31 14.66 32.11 -2.54
C VAL A 31 13.68 30.96 -2.72
N TYR A 32 13.41 30.63 -3.98
CA TYR A 32 12.54 29.52 -4.35
C TYR A 32 13.35 28.24 -4.50
N VAL A 33 12.74 27.10 -4.19
CA VAL A 33 13.37 25.78 -4.34
C VAL A 33 12.51 24.93 -5.27
N LYS A 34 12.95 24.85 -6.52
CA LYS A 34 12.29 24.11 -7.61
C LYS A 34 13.08 22.87 -7.98
N GLY A 35 12.63 22.15 -9.00
CA GLY A 35 13.34 21.00 -9.53
C GLY A 35 13.39 20.89 -11.04
N PHE A 36 14.35 20.11 -11.50
CA PHE A 36 14.57 19.80 -12.91
C PHE A 36 14.87 18.33 -13.10
N CYS A 37 14.36 17.75 -14.18
CA CYS A 37 14.62 16.38 -14.59
C CYS A 37 15.11 16.29 -16.03
N PHE A 38 15.91 15.27 -16.30
CA PHE A 38 16.48 14.96 -17.59
C PHE A 38 16.08 13.53 -17.98
N LEU A 39 15.36 13.40 -19.08
CA LEU A 39 14.99 12.12 -19.68
C LEU A 39 15.95 11.80 -20.81
N PHE A 40 16.75 10.76 -20.60
CA PHE A 40 17.68 10.21 -21.58
C PHE A 40 17.03 9.02 -22.29
N GLY A 41 17.24 8.94 -23.61
CA GLY A 41 16.91 7.74 -24.39
C GLY A 41 18.00 6.67 -24.28
N SER A 42 17.98 5.74 -25.23
CA SER A 42 18.95 4.63 -25.30
C SER A 42 20.42 5.09 -25.43
N ASN A 43 20.65 6.26 -26.02
CA ASN A 43 21.99 6.84 -26.15
C ASN A 43 22.17 8.03 -25.19
N LEU A 44 22.86 7.78 -24.08
CA LEU A 44 23.17 8.80 -23.05
C LEU A 44 24.00 9.98 -23.56
N ARG A 45 24.61 9.89 -24.75
CA ARG A 45 25.38 10.99 -25.37
C ARG A 45 24.50 11.99 -26.11
N GLN A 46 23.26 11.62 -26.44
CA GLN A 46 22.31 12.56 -27.04
C GLN A 46 21.79 13.54 -25.99
N GLN A 47 21.41 14.74 -26.43
CA GLN A 47 20.90 15.76 -25.53
C GLN A 47 19.58 15.30 -24.89
N PRO A 48 19.49 15.22 -23.56
CA PRO A 48 18.28 14.74 -22.88
C PRO A 48 17.13 15.73 -23.02
N GLN A 49 15.91 15.21 -22.95
CA GLN A 49 14.72 16.06 -22.82
C GLN A 49 14.64 16.58 -21.38
N ARG A 50 14.29 17.86 -21.21
CA ARG A 50 14.20 18.52 -19.91
C ARG A 50 12.75 18.67 -19.47
N PHE A 51 12.49 18.44 -18.18
CA PHE A 51 11.18 18.60 -17.56
C PHE A 51 11.31 19.34 -16.21
N PRO A 52 10.55 20.43 -15.97
CA PRO A 52 9.83 21.21 -16.98
C PRO A 52 10.79 21.82 -18.02
N GLU A 53 10.29 22.18 -19.21
CA GLU A 53 11.12 22.73 -20.29
C GLU A 53 11.87 24.01 -19.87
N ALA A 54 11.18 24.88 -19.14
CA ALA A 54 11.73 26.05 -18.47
C ALA A 54 11.15 26.17 -17.06
N LEU A 55 11.90 26.77 -16.12
CA LEU A 55 11.33 27.15 -14.84
C LEU A 55 10.33 28.27 -15.06
N ARG A 56 9.23 28.24 -14.30
CA ARG A 56 8.35 29.40 -14.20
C ARG A 56 9.16 30.61 -13.75
N GLU A 57 8.97 31.74 -14.43
CA GLU A 57 9.54 33.03 -14.04
C GLU A 57 9.06 33.42 -12.63
N CYS A 58 9.76 34.35 -11.99
CA CYS A 58 9.35 34.86 -10.68
C CYS A 58 7.95 35.48 -10.77
N PRO A 59 7.04 35.23 -9.81
CA PRO A 59 5.71 35.80 -9.77
C PRO A 59 5.78 37.31 -9.94
N GLN A 60 5.05 37.81 -10.93
CA GLN A 60 4.69 39.21 -11.03
C GLN A 60 3.31 39.33 -10.40
N GLN A 61 3.18 40.15 -9.36
CA GLN A 61 1.93 40.36 -8.65
C GLN A 61 0.91 41.03 -9.58
N ASP A 62 -0.29 40.46 -9.67
CA ASP A 62 -1.42 41.07 -10.37
C ASP A 62 -1.68 42.45 -9.80
N SER A 63 -1.74 43.48 -10.64
CA SER A 63 -1.79 44.86 -10.16
C SER A 63 -2.67 45.77 -11.00
N ASP A 64 -3.43 46.61 -10.33
CA ASP A 64 -4.37 47.54 -10.94
C ASP A 64 -3.86 48.95 -10.67
N ILE A 65 -3.45 49.65 -11.72
CA ILE A 65 -2.85 50.98 -11.64
C ILE A 65 -3.83 52.02 -12.19
N ALA A 66 -4.35 52.89 -11.32
CA ALA A 66 -5.17 54.03 -11.71
C ALA A 66 -4.32 55.31 -11.76
N PHE A 67 -4.33 56.00 -12.90
CA PHE A 67 -3.76 57.33 -13.04
C PHE A 67 -4.81 58.39 -12.72
N LEU A 68 -4.47 59.31 -11.82
CA LEU A 68 -5.24 60.51 -11.54
C LEU A 68 -4.43 61.73 -11.96
N ILE A 69 -4.73 62.28 -13.13
CA ILE A 69 -3.95 63.36 -13.73
C ILE A 69 -4.64 64.71 -13.56
N ASP A 70 -3.87 65.71 -13.14
CA ASP A 70 -4.32 67.09 -12.98
C ASP A 70 -4.47 67.77 -14.35
N GLY A 71 -5.69 68.19 -14.65
CA GLY A 71 -6.05 68.92 -15.85
C GLY A 71 -6.45 70.36 -15.56
N SER A 72 -6.18 70.88 -14.36
CA SER A 72 -6.58 72.23 -13.93
C SER A 72 -5.86 73.33 -14.71
N GLY A 73 -6.32 74.57 -14.55
CA GLY A 73 -5.77 75.74 -15.23
C GLY A 73 -4.38 76.17 -14.76
N SER A 74 -3.87 75.63 -13.64
CA SER A 74 -2.50 75.89 -13.18
C SER A 74 -1.45 75.09 -13.95
N ILE A 75 -1.85 73.97 -14.58
CA ILE A 75 -0.97 73.15 -15.42
C ILE A 75 -0.75 73.82 -16.78
N ASN A 76 0.51 74.09 -17.14
CA ASN A 76 0.87 74.58 -18.46
C ASN A 76 0.58 73.51 -19.54
N PRO A 77 0.07 73.87 -20.73
CA PRO A 77 -0.18 72.92 -21.82
C PRO A 77 1.01 72.02 -22.19
N ASN A 78 2.24 72.55 -22.13
CA ASN A 78 3.45 71.76 -22.38
C ASN A 78 3.71 70.73 -21.27
N ASP A 79 3.39 71.07 -20.03
CA ASP A 79 3.51 70.18 -18.89
C ASP A 79 2.41 69.12 -18.89
N PHE A 80 1.18 69.48 -19.30
CA PHE A 80 0.12 68.50 -19.53
C PHE A 80 0.50 67.48 -20.60
N GLN A 81 1.18 67.92 -21.67
CA GLN A 81 1.71 67.02 -22.69
C GLN A 81 2.79 66.08 -22.13
N ARG A 82 3.70 66.57 -21.26
CA ARG A 82 4.67 65.74 -20.55
C ARG A 82 4.00 64.71 -19.62
N MET A 83 2.91 65.07 -18.95
CA MET A 83 2.14 64.14 -18.12
C MET A 83 1.57 62.98 -18.95
N LYS A 84 1.00 63.27 -20.12
CA LYS A 84 0.49 62.25 -21.06
C LYS A 84 1.60 61.32 -21.57
N GLU A 85 2.78 61.87 -21.85
CA GLU A 85 3.96 61.09 -22.26
C GLU A 85 4.47 60.17 -21.14
N PHE A 86 4.49 60.67 -19.90
CA PHE A 86 4.84 59.87 -18.73
C PHE A 86 3.87 58.68 -18.57
N VAL A 87 2.56 58.94 -18.57
CA VAL A 87 1.52 57.89 -18.49
C VAL A 87 1.71 56.85 -19.59
N SER A 88 1.86 57.30 -20.84
CA SER A 88 2.02 56.41 -22.00
C SER A 88 3.27 55.52 -21.85
N THR A 89 4.39 56.09 -21.40
CA THR A 89 5.65 55.37 -21.18
C THR A 89 5.53 54.33 -20.06
N VAL A 90 4.90 54.67 -18.94
CA VAL A 90 4.68 53.74 -17.82
C VAL A 90 3.81 52.57 -18.27
N MET A 91 2.70 52.86 -18.96
CA MET A 91 1.80 51.84 -19.48
C MET A 91 2.50 50.91 -20.48
N GLU A 92 3.31 51.43 -21.41
CA GLU A 92 4.06 50.59 -22.37
C GLU A 92 5.08 49.68 -21.70
N GLN A 93 5.80 50.16 -20.70
CA GLN A 93 6.80 49.35 -20.00
C GLN A 93 6.17 48.24 -19.13
N LEU A 94 4.97 48.50 -18.59
CA LEU A 94 4.28 47.58 -17.69
C LEU A 94 3.21 46.72 -18.38
N LYS A 95 2.82 47.01 -19.62
CA LYS A 95 1.80 46.25 -20.38
C LYS A 95 2.12 44.75 -20.53
N LYS A 96 3.40 44.36 -20.51
CA LYS A 96 3.81 42.94 -20.58
C LYS A 96 3.67 42.19 -19.24
N SER A 97 3.47 42.90 -18.14
CA SER A 97 3.16 42.32 -16.83
C SER A 97 1.64 42.09 -16.68
N LYS A 98 1.19 41.34 -15.67
CA LYS A 98 -0.24 41.15 -15.36
C LYS A 98 -0.90 42.40 -14.75
N THR A 99 -0.68 43.56 -15.37
CA THR A 99 -1.08 44.88 -14.88
C THR A 99 -2.21 45.46 -15.74
N LEU A 100 -3.29 45.91 -15.09
CA LEU A 100 -4.39 46.64 -15.73
C LEU A 100 -4.30 48.13 -15.40
N PHE A 101 -4.73 48.98 -16.33
CA PHE A 101 -4.66 50.43 -16.19
C PHE A 101 -6.04 51.08 -16.27
N SER A 102 -6.21 52.16 -15.53
CA SER A 102 -7.34 53.08 -15.67
C SER A 102 -6.84 54.52 -15.56
N LEU A 103 -7.54 55.48 -16.16
CA LEU A 103 -7.15 56.89 -16.09
C LEU A 103 -8.36 57.80 -15.91
N MET A 104 -8.28 58.64 -14.88
CA MET A 104 -9.18 59.77 -14.64
C MET A 104 -8.39 61.08 -14.67
N GLN A 105 -8.94 62.08 -15.37
CA GLN A 105 -8.47 63.45 -15.29
C GLN A 105 -9.36 64.24 -14.33
N TYR A 106 -8.77 65.13 -13.55
CA TYR A 106 -9.50 65.99 -12.62
C TYR A 106 -9.13 67.47 -12.76
N SER A 107 -10.11 68.33 -12.54
CA SER A 107 -9.98 69.77 -12.29
C SER A 107 -11.03 70.18 -11.24
N GLU A 108 -11.96 71.08 -11.54
CA GLU A 108 -13.24 71.17 -10.84
C GLU A 108 -14.26 70.13 -11.37
N GLU A 109 -14.02 69.62 -12.57
CA GLU A 109 -14.74 68.50 -13.19
C GLU A 109 -13.89 67.22 -13.18
N PHE A 110 -14.54 66.07 -13.37
CA PHE A 110 -13.88 64.76 -13.33
C PHE A 110 -14.28 63.94 -14.55
N TRP A 111 -13.30 63.48 -15.31
CA TRP A 111 -13.54 62.68 -16.50
C TRP A 111 -12.71 61.39 -16.49
N THR A 112 -13.39 60.25 -16.46
CA THR A 112 -12.76 58.94 -16.64
C THR A 112 -12.56 58.71 -18.14
N HIS A 113 -11.31 58.68 -18.58
CA HIS A 113 -10.97 58.46 -20.00
C HIS A 113 -11.04 56.98 -20.38
N PHE A 114 -10.66 56.09 -19.46
CA PHE A 114 -10.89 54.66 -19.59
C PHE A 114 -10.81 53.94 -18.23
N THR A 115 -11.60 52.89 -18.09
CA THR A 115 -11.68 51.97 -16.94
C THR A 115 -10.73 50.77 -17.09
N PHE A 116 -10.55 49.98 -16.03
CA PHE A 116 -9.76 48.73 -16.11
C PHE A 116 -10.35 47.74 -17.12
N LYS A 117 -11.68 47.67 -17.20
CA LYS A 117 -12.41 46.86 -18.18
C LYS A 117 -12.14 47.31 -19.62
N GLU A 118 -12.26 48.61 -19.88
CA GLU A 118 -12.00 49.15 -21.24
C GLU A 118 -10.53 48.99 -21.66
N PHE A 119 -9.59 49.06 -20.71
CA PHE A 119 -8.18 48.75 -20.97
C PHE A 119 -7.97 47.26 -21.30
N GLN A 120 -8.67 46.37 -20.61
CA GLN A 120 -8.63 44.93 -20.89
C GLN A 120 -9.11 44.62 -22.32
N ASP A 121 -10.14 45.33 -22.78
CA ASP A 121 -10.70 45.20 -24.14
C ASP A 121 -9.80 45.83 -25.22
N ASN A 122 -9.12 46.96 -24.90
CA ASN A 122 -8.20 47.64 -25.81
C ASN A 122 -6.87 48.04 -25.12
N PRO A 123 -5.90 47.11 -25.00
CA PRO A 123 -4.67 47.33 -24.25
C PRO A 123 -3.63 48.11 -25.08
N ASN A 124 -3.98 49.23 -25.70
CA ASN A 124 -3.06 50.08 -26.48
C ASN A 124 -2.90 51.47 -25.80
N PRO A 125 -1.80 51.69 -25.05
CA PRO A 125 -1.60 52.92 -24.29
C PRO A 125 -1.64 54.19 -25.15
N ARG A 126 -1.00 54.16 -26.33
CA ARG A 126 -0.93 55.33 -27.21
C ARG A 126 -2.30 55.73 -27.75
N SER A 127 -3.17 54.77 -28.09
CA SER A 127 -4.51 55.10 -28.57
C SER A 127 -5.44 55.61 -27.47
N LEU A 128 -5.25 55.16 -26.24
CA LEU A 128 -6.07 55.59 -25.10
C LEU A 128 -5.66 56.97 -24.56
N VAL A 129 -4.35 57.28 -24.55
CA VAL A 129 -3.84 58.51 -23.91
C VAL A 129 -3.74 59.70 -24.88
N ARG A 130 -3.42 59.46 -26.16
CA ARG A 130 -3.23 60.56 -27.14
C ARG A 130 -4.44 61.50 -27.28
N PRO A 131 -5.71 61.04 -27.31
CA PRO A 131 -6.89 61.89 -27.50
C PRO A 131 -7.23 62.79 -26.32
N ILE A 132 -6.62 62.56 -25.14
CA ILE A 132 -6.95 63.27 -23.90
C ILE A 132 -6.62 64.76 -24.02
N THR A 133 -7.62 65.63 -23.82
CA THR A 133 -7.47 67.10 -23.78
C THR A 133 -7.56 67.60 -22.34
N GLN A 134 -6.90 68.73 -22.06
CA GLN A 134 -6.90 69.36 -20.73
C GLN A 134 -8.28 69.99 -20.43
N LEU A 135 -8.80 69.77 -19.22
CA LEU A 135 -10.12 70.29 -18.79
C LEU A 135 -10.11 71.78 -18.44
N LEU A 136 -8.99 72.29 -17.93
CA LEU A 136 -8.88 73.61 -17.28
C LEU A 136 -9.79 73.72 -16.04
N GLY A 137 -9.79 74.89 -15.38
CA GLY A 137 -10.59 75.13 -14.17
C GLY A 137 -9.78 75.01 -12.86
N ARG A 138 -10.48 74.81 -11.74
CA ARG A 138 -9.85 74.68 -10.40
C ARG A 138 -9.22 73.29 -10.16
N THR A 139 -8.68 73.03 -8.97
CA THR A 139 -7.86 71.84 -8.68
C THR A 139 -8.44 71.05 -7.52
N HIS A 140 -9.40 70.15 -7.79
CA HIS A 140 -10.10 69.34 -6.78
C HIS A 140 -9.43 67.98 -6.52
N THR A 141 -8.17 68.02 -6.07
CA THR A 141 -7.31 66.86 -5.86
C THR A 141 -7.82 65.87 -4.81
N ALA A 142 -8.26 66.35 -3.65
CA ALA A 142 -8.76 65.49 -2.57
C ALA A 142 -10.05 64.77 -2.99
N THR A 143 -10.96 65.49 -3.65
CA THR A 143 -12.18 64.90 -4.23
C THR A 143 -11.86 63.90 -5.34
N GLY A 144 -10.86 64.16 -6.18
CA GLY A 144 -10.40 63.25 -7.23
C GLY A 144 -9.88 61.92 -6.67
N ILE A 145 -9.06 61.97 -5.62
CA ILE A 145 -8.54 60.76 -4.95
C ILE A 145 -9.69 59.91 -4.43
N ARG A 146 -10.68 60.51 -3.75
CA ARG A 146 -11.84 59.77 -3.23
C ARG A 146 -12.65 59.10 -4.35
N LYS A 147 -12.84 59.80 -5.47
CA LYS A 147 -13.54 59.23 -6.65
C LYS A 147 -12.81 58.03 -7.22
N VAL A 148 -11.49 58.10 -7.40
CA VAL A 148 -10.72 56.95 -7.89
C VAL A 148 -10.83 55.75 -6.96
N VAL A 149 -10.72 55.97 -5.64
CA VAL A 149 -10.84 54.91 -4.62
C VAL A 149 -12.20 54.22 -4.67
N ARG A 150 -13.30 55.00 -4.76
CA ARG A 150 -14.67 54.44 -4.71
C ARG A 150 -15.18 53.92 -6.05
N GLU A 151 -14.80 54.59 -7.14
CA GLU A 151 -15.40 54.36 -8.47
C GLU A 151 -14.51 53.48 -9.35
N LEU A 152 -13.20 53.76 -9.46
CA LEU A 152 -12.32 53.03 -10.38
C LEU A 152 -11.84 51.70 -9.81
N PHE A 153 -11.45 51.66 -8.52
CA PHE A 153 -11.06 50.42 -7.85
C PHE A 153 -12.24 49.50 -7.47
N ASN A 154 -13.32 49.56 -8.26
CA ASN A 154 -14.52 48.77 -8.11
C ASN A 154 -14.54 47.61 -9.11
N VAL A 155 -14.95 46.42 -8.66
CA VAL A 155 -15.03 45.21 -9.50
C VAL A 155 -15.91 45.42 -10.74
N ARG A 156 -16.95 46.26 -10.64
CA ARG A 156 -17.82 46.60 -11.77
C ARG A 156 -17.09 47.35 -12.90
N GLN A 157 -16.02 48.06 -12.57
CA GLN A 157 -15.18 48.78 -13.54
C GLN A 157 -13.97 47.95 -14.00
N GLY A 158 -13.90 46.67 -13.64
CA GLY A 158 -12.85 45.73 -14.03
C GLY A 158 -11.67 45.62 -13.06
N ALA A 159 -11.74 46.26 -11.89
CA ALA A 159 -10.72 46.07 -10.85
C ALA A 159 -10.81 44.64 -10.26
N ARG A 160 -9.66 44.04 -9.98
CA ARG A 160 -9.53 42.68 -9.45
C ARG A 160 -9.43 42.73 -7.92
N GLU A 161 -10.22 41.91 -7.23
CA GLU A 161 -10.28 41.90 -5.76
C GLU A 161 -8.93 41.58 -5.09
N ASN A 162 -8.12 40.70 -5.69
CA ASN A 162 -6.84 40.24 -5.15
C ASN A 162 -5.61 40.93 -5.79
N ALA A 163 -5.81 41.97 -6.59
CA ALA A 163 -4.70 42.71 -7.22
C ALA A 163 -4.18 43.82 -6.31
N LEU A 164 -2.89 44.14 -6.44
CA LEU A 164 -2.28 45.30 -5.80
C LEU A 164 -2.87 46.59 -6.41
N LYS A 165 -3.54 47.41 -5.59
CA LYS A 165 -4.15 48.67 -6.03
C LYS A 165 -3.17 49.80 -5.92
N ILE A 166 -2.79 50.41 -7.04
CA ILE A 166 -1.83 51.51 -7.09
C ILE A 166 -2.49 52.75 -7.72
N LEU A 167 -2.52 53.86 -6.99
CA LEU A 167 -2.94 55.16 -7.49
C LEU A 167 -1.71 56.02 -7.80
N VAL A 168 -1.60 56.48 -9.03
CA VAL A 168 -0.56 57.43 -9.45
C VAL A 168 -1.20 58.80 -9.66
N VAL A 169 -1.01 59.71 -8.71
CA VAL A 169 -1.49 61.10 -8.77
C VAL A 169 -0.44 61.96 -9.43
N ILE A 170 -0.80 62.67 -10.50
CA ILE A 170 0.12 63.56 -11.23
C ILE A 170 -0.42 64.99 -11.15
N THR A 171 0.29 65.90 -10.49
CA THR A 171 -0.19 67.26 -10.16
C THR A 171 0.97 68.26 -9.98
N ASP A 172 0.70 69.55 -10.06
CA ASP A 172 1.62 70.63 -9.67
C ASP A 172 1.59 70.95 -8.16
N GLY A 173 0.76 70.25 -7.39
CA GLY A 173 0.83 70.24 -5.93
C GLY A 173 0.19 71.43 -5.23
N GLU A 174 -0.81 72.08 -5.82
CA GLU A 174 -1.59 73.10 -5.11
C GLU A 174 -3.10 72.96 -5.33
N LYS A 175 -3.76 72.25 -4.40
CA LYS A 175 -5.23 72.17 -4.33
C LYS A 175 -5.84 73.56 -4.19
N PHE A 176 -6.76 73.90 -5.10
CA PHE A 176 -7.50 75.15 -5.08
C PHE A 176 -9.00 74.91 -5.27
N GLY A 177 -9.81 75.45 -4.35
CA GLY A 177 -11.27 75.38 -4.41
C GLY A 177 -11.91 74.03 -4.09
N ASP A 178 -11.14 73.00 -3.70
CA ASP A 178 -11.68 71.68 -3.35
C ASP A 178 -12.44 71.70 -2.01
N PRO A 179 -13.70 71.23 -1.96
CA PRO A 179 -14.49 71.17 -0.73
C PRO A 179 -13.97 70.17 0.32
N LEU A 180 -13.16 69.18 -0.07
CA LEU A 180 -12.63 68.16 0.84
C LEU A 180 -11.19 68.43 1.27
N LYS A 181 -10.79 67.89 2.42
CA LYS A 181 -9.39 67.90 2.90
C LYS A 181 -8.75 66.53 2.69
N TYR A 182 -7.42 66.48 2.65
CA TYR A 182 -6.67 65.23 2.56
C TYR A 182 -6.91 64.32 3.77
N GLU A 183 -7.13 64.90 4.95
CA GLU A 183 -7.52 64.21 6.19
C GLU A 183 -8.81 63.38 6.05
N ASP A 184 -9.71 63.76 5.13
CA ASP A 184 -10.98 63.06 4.90
C ASP A 184 -10.86 61.89 3.92
N VAL A 185 -9.81 61.86 3.09
CA VAL A 185 -9.73 60.95 1.92
C VAL A 185 -8.53 60.00 1.95
N ILE A 186 -7.40 60.41 2.52
CA ILE A 186 -6.20 59.58 2.60
C ILE A 186 -6.40 58.38 3.56
N PRO A 187 -7.03 58.53 4.75
CA PRO A 187 -7.31 57.38 5.61
C PRO A 187 -8.27 56.36 4.98
N GLU A 188 -9.16 56.80 4.08
CA GLU A 188 -10.01 55.90 3.31
C GLU A 188 -9.19 55.10 2.28
N ALA A 189 -8.32 55.76 1.53
CA ALA A 189 -7.42 55.10 0.59
C ALA A 189 -6.47 54.09 1.27
N ASP A 190 -5.95 54.43 2.45
CA ASP A 190 -5.12 53.53 3.26
C ASP A 190 -5.89 52.30 3.74
N ARG A 191 -7.15 52.47 4.15
CA ARG A 191 -8.01 51.36 4.60
C ARG A 191 -8.35 50.40 3.46
N GLU A 192 -8.52 50.93 2.25
CA GLU A 192 -8.78 50.15 1.03
C GLU A 192 -7.50 49.53 0.41
N GLY A 193 -6.34 49.70 1.07
CA GLY A 193 -5.07 49.12 0.66
C GLY A 193 -4.48 49.74 -0.61
N VAL A 194 -4.81 50.99 -0.92
CA VAL A 194 -4.35 51.68 -2.14
C VAL A 194 -3.00 52.34 -1.92
N ILE A 195 -1.96 51.86 -2.60
CA ILE A 195 -0.62 52.48 -2.59
C ILE A 195 -0.63 53.71 -3.49
N ARG A 196 -0.18 54.86 -2.98
CA ARG A 196 -0.27 56.14 -3.68
C ARG A 196 1.12 56.66 -4.03
N TYR A 197 1.36 56.81 -5.32
CA TYR A 197 2.51 57.50 -5.89
C TYR A 197 2.11 58.90 -6.32
N VAL A 198 2.97 59.88 -6.10
CA VAL A 198 2.73 61.26 -6.46
C VAL A 198 3.84 61.74 -7.39
N ILE A 199 3.44 62.21 -8.56
CA ILE A 199 4.32 62.72 -9.60
C ILE A 199 4.11 64.23 -9.70
N GLY A 200 5.06 65.00 -9.15
CA GLY A 200 5.04 66.45 -9.22
C GLY A 200 5.47 66.97 -10.58
N VAL A 201 4.74 67.95 -11.10
CA VAL A 201 4.92 68.55 -12.44
C VAL A 201 5.20 70.05 -12.31
N GLY A 202 6.00 70.62 -13.22
CA GLY A 202 6.30 72.05 -13.20
C GLY A 202 6.93 72.51 -11.88
N ASP A 203 6.32 73.52 -11.26
CA ASP A 203 6.83 74.18 -10.04
C ASP A 203 6.44 73.46 -8.73
N ALA A 204 5.91 72.22 -8.79
CA ALA A 204 5.43 71.46 -7.63
C ALA A 204 6.45 71.26 -6.49
N PHE A 205 7.74 71.39 -6.79
CA PHE A 205 8.82 71.24 -5.83
C PHE A 205 9.48 72.57 -5.43
N ASN A 206 9.02 73.70 -5.97
CA ASN A 206 9.61 75.02 -5.75
C ASN A 206 9.10 75.68 -4.47
N SER A 207 7.87 75.38 -4.05
CA SER A 207 7.28 75.89 -2.81
C SER A 207 7.22 74.80 -1.73
N GLU A 208 7.43 75.19 -0.46
CA GLU A 208 7.33 74.25 0.67
C GLU A 208 5.91 73.74 0.86
N LYS A 209 4.90 74.59 0.61
CA LYS A 209 3.48 74.25 0.67
C LYS A 209 3.14 73.14 -0.33
N SER A 210 3.56 73.28 -1.59
CA SER A 210 3.30 72.28 -2.62
C SER A 210 4.01 70.96 -2.31
N ARG A 211 5.24 71.02 -1.81
CA ARG A 211 5.97 69.82 -1.40
C ARG A 211 5.32 69.11 -0.21
N GLN A 212 4.79 69.84 0.76
CA GLN A 212 4.00 69.26 1.87
C GLN A 212 2.74 68.58 1.36
N GLU A 213 2.08 69.18 0.36
CA GLU A 213 0.90 68.61 -0.26
C GLU A 213 1.20 67.29 -0.98
N LEU A 214 2.25 67.24 -1.80
CA LEU A 214 2.67 66.00 -2.46
C LEU A 214 3.01 64.90 -1.42
N ASN A 215 3.73 65.25 -0.35
CA ASN A 215 4.07 64.33 0.74
C ASN A 215 2.84 63.82 1.51
N THR A 216 1.77 64.63 1.58
CA THR A 216 0.52 64.27 2.26
C THR A 216 -0.30 63.26 1.45
N ILE A 217 -0.27 63.40 0.11
CA ILE A 217 -0.99 62.49 -0.80
C ILE A 217 -0.29 61.13 -0.88
N ALA A 218 1.04 61.11 -0.94
CA ALA A 218 1.82 59.89 -1.14
C ALA A 218 1.73 58.91 0.04
N SER A 219 1.90 57.62 -0.26
CA SER A 219 2.11 56.60 0.77
C SER A 219 3.46 56.80 1.49
N LYS A 220 3.55 56.33 2.74
CA LYS A 220 4.77 56.44 3.54
C LYS A 220 5.78 55.34 3.15
N PRO A 221 7.10 55.64 3.18
CA PRO A 221 7.70 56.95 3.38
C PRO A 221 7.65 57.81 2.08
N PRO A 222 7.48 59.15 2.17
CA PRO A 222 7.34 60.00 0.98
C PRO A 222 8.53 59.98 0.02
N ARG A 223 9.76 59.76 0.54
CA ARG A 223 10.99 59.66 -0.27
C ARG A 223 10.93 58.55 -1.34
N ASP A 224 10.10 57.52 -1.11
CA ASP A 224 9.98 56.35 -1.99
C ASP A 224 8.70 56.42 -2.87
N HIS A 225 7.86 57.46 -2.69
CA HIS A 225 6.55 57.58 -3.34
C HIS A 225 6.30 58.95 -4.00
N VAL A 226 7.18 59.94 -3.82
CA VAL A 226 7.08 61.27 -4.44
C VAL A 226 8.21 61.47 -5.46
N PHE A 227 7.86 61.70 -6.72
CA PHE A 227 8.81 61.82 -7.83
C PHE A 227 8.52 63.02 -8.72
N ARG A 228 9.50 63.47 -9.52
CA ARG A 228 9.29 64.46 -10.57
C ARG A 228 8.85 63.79 -11.86
N VAL A 229 8.00 64.43 -12.66
CA VAL A 229 7.50 63.88 -13.94
C VAL A 229 8.59 63.55 -14.97
N ASN A 230 9.75 64.22 -14.88
CA ASN A 230 10.92 63.97 -15.71
C ASN A 230 11.90 62.94 -15.12
N ASN A 231 11.59 62.35 -13.96
CA ASN A 231 12.39 61.32 -13.32
C ASN A 231 11.64 59.96 -13.36
N PHE A 232 12.17 59.03 -14.15
CA PHE A 232 11.62 57.67 -14.29
C PHE A 232 11.96 56.73 -13.11
N GLU A 233 12.58 57.21 -12.02
CA GLU A 233 12.79 56.43 -10.80
C GLU A 233 11.48 55.88 -10.20
N ALA A 234 10.36 56.61 -10.35
CA ALA A 234 9.03 56.15 -9.95
C ALA A 234 8.68 54.78 -10.57
N LEU A 235 9.05 54.57 -11.83
CA LEU A 235 8.78 53.34 -12.55
C LEU A 235 9.58 52.17 -12.01
N LYS A 236 10.83 52.40 -11.59
CA LYS A 236 11.68 51.39 -10.95
C LYS A 236 11.12 50.98 -9.59
N THR A 237 10.60 51.93 -8.80
CA THR A 237 10.01 51.65 -7.49
C THR A 237 8.65 50.95 -7.61
N ILE A 238 7.80 51.37 -8.55
CA ILE A 238 6.54 50.68 -8.86
C ILE A 238 6.83 49.26 -9.34
N GLN A 239 7.74 49.06 -10.31
CA GLN A 239 8.20 47.73 -10.72
C GLN A 239 8.72 46.91 -9.55
N ASN A 240 9.36 47.56 -8.56
CA ASN A 240 9.86 46.87 -7.40
C ASN A 240 8.75 46.32 -6.50
N GLN A 241 7.72 47.11 -6.22
CA GLN A 241 6.55 46.65 -5.44
C GLN A 241 5.74 45.57 -6.16
N LEU A 242 5.61 45.65 -7.49
CA LEU A 242 4.88 44.68 -8.32
C LEU A 242 5.50 43.25 -8.31
N GLN A 243 6.66 43.06 -7.69
CA GLN A 243 7.43 41.80 -7.74
C GLN A 243 7.65 41.19 -6.34
N GLU A 244 7.10 41.76 -5.27
CA GLU A 244 7.34 41.32 -3.89
C GLU A 244 6.18 40.49 -3.33
N LYS A 245 6.29 39.16 -3.40
CA LYS A 245 5.33 38.24 -2.77
C LYS A 245 5.72 38.05 -1.29
N ILE A 246 4.85 38.48 -0.38
CA ILE A 246 5.01 38.22 1.06
C ILE A 246 4.37 36.87 1.39
N PHE A 247 5.15 35.94 1.96
CA PHE A 247 4.68 34.60 2.28
C PHE A 247 4.10 34.50 3.68
N ALA A 248 3.04 33.71 3.83
CA ALA A 248 2.50 33.27 5.11
C ALA A 248 3.41 32.20 5.73
N ILE A 249 4.55 32.61 6.29
CA ILE A 249 5.47 31.70 6.97
C ILE A 249 4.81 31.08 8.21
N GLU A 250 5.10 29.81 8.48
CA GLU A 250 4.57 29.06 9.64
C GLU A 250 3.03 29.06 9.76
N GLY A 251 2.31 29.18 8.64
CA GLY A 251 0.85 29.19 8.62
C GLY A 251 0.21 30.46 9.19
N THR A 252 0.98 31.55 9.31
CA THR A 252 0.47 32.83 9.82
C THR A 252 -0.43 33.52 8.79
N GLN A 253 -1.75 33.36 8.92
CA GLN A 253 -2.72 34.08 8.11
C GLN A 253 -3.09 35.41 8.79
N SER A 254 -2.22 36.42 8.66
CA SER A 254 -2.50 37.78 9.12
C SER A 254 -2.39 38.76 7.95
N GLY A 255 -3.53 39.21 7.40
CA GLY A 255 -3.59 40.28 6.40
C GLY A 255 -3.07 39.89 5.00
N SER A 256 -2.06 40.60 4.49
CA SER A 256 -1.60 40.64 3.09
C SER A 256 -0.62 39.54 2.68
N THR A 257 -0.47 38.48 3.48
CA THR A 257 0.44 37.36 3.22
C THR A 257 -0.21 36.30 2.36
N SER A 258 0.53 35.74 1.40
CA SER A 258 0.06 34.70 0.47
C SER A 258 0.65 33.34 0.83
N SER A 259 -0.12 32.26 0.62
CA SER A 259 0.36 30.88 0.82
C SER A 259 1.36 30.45 -0.26
N PHE A 260 2.14 29.41 0.03
CA PHE A 260 3.01 28.78 -0.97
C PHE A 260 2.15 27.95 -1.93
N GLU A 261 2.39 28.08 -3.23
CA GLU A 261 1.75 27.24 -4.25
C GLU A 261 2.77 26.29 -4.88
N HIS A 262 3.71 26.82 -5.66
CA HIS A 262 4.73 26.03 -6.37
C HIS A 262 6.12 26.66 -6.27
N GLU A 263 6.30 27.64 -5.39
CA GLU A 263 7.59 28.30 -5.15
C GLU A 263 8.59 27.34 -4.51
N MET A 264 8.10 26.41 -3.69
CA MET A 264 8.88 25.38 -3.00
C MET A 264 8.58 23.98 -3.54
N SER A 265 8.07 23.87 -4.78
CA SER A 265 7.53 22.63 -5.35
C SER A 265 8.51 21.45 -5.36
N GLN A 266 9.82 21.71 -5.54
CA GLN A 266 10.85 20.67 -5.61
C GLN A 266 10.52 19.55 -6.62
N GLU A 267 10.20 19.91 -7.87
CA GLU A 267 9.78 18.95 -8.89
C GLU A 267 10.81 17.83 -9.13
N GLY A 268 10.33 16.59 -9.20
CA GLY A 268 11.21 15.43 -9.35
C GLY A 268 11.91 15.05 -8.05
N PHE A 269 11.29 15.31 -6.90
CA PHE A 269 11.77 14.78 -5.61
C PHE A 269 11.74 13.25 -5.59
N SER A 270 10.65 12.69 -6.12
CA SER A 270 10.59 11.31 -6.60
C SER A 270 10.11 11.32 -8.04
N ALA A 271 10.47 10.27 -8.79
CA ALA A 271 10.17 10.20 -10.21
C ALA A 271 9.80 8.75 -10.60
N ALA A 272 8.92 8.63 -11.58
CA ALA A 272 8.58 7.35 -12.22
C ALA A 272 8.28 7.56 -13.71
N ILE A 273 8.48 6.53 -14.52
CA ILE A 273 8.14 6.55 -15.94
C ILE A 273 6.83 5.79 -16.14
N THR A 274 5.81 6.48 -16.66
CA THR A 274 4.48 5.91 -16.92
C THR A 274 4.27 5.67 -18.41
N SER A 275 3.19 4.99 -18.82
CA SER A 275 2.90 4.82 -20.26
C SER A 275 2.52 6.15 -20.93
N ASN A 276 2.06 7.12 -20.13
CA ASN A 276 1.64 8.44 -20.59
C ASN A 276 2.77 9.49 -20.53
N GLY A 277 3.95 9.14 -20.02
CA GLY A 277 5.11 10.02 -19.87
C GLY A 277 5.71 10.06 -18.46
N PRO A 278 6.69 10.93 -18.18
CA PRO A 278 7.33 11.01 -16.87
C PRO A 278 6.39 11.61 -15.82
N LEU A 279 6.35 10.96 -14.66
CA LEU A 279 5.68 11.42 -13.44
C LEU A 279 6.73 12.01 -12.51
N LEU A 280 6.60 13.29 -12.18
CA LEU A 280 7.52 14.03 -11.32
C LEU A 280 6.79 14.51 -10.07
N SER A 281 7.13 13.97 -8.92
CA SER A 281 6.52 14.37 -7.65
C SER A 281 7.03 15.73 -7.17
N THR A 282 6.19 16.47 -6.45
CA THR A 282 6.45 17.83 -5.99
C THR A 282 6.11 17.97 -4.50
N VAL A 283 7.06 17.67 -3.63
CA VAL A 283 6.78 17.54 -2.18
C VAL A 283 6.41 18.87 -1.51
N GLY A 284 6.91 20.00 -2.00
CA GLY A 284 6.66 21.32 -1.39
C GLY A 284 5.60 22.15 -2.11
N SER A 285 4.80 21.54 -2.99
CA SER A 285 3.63 22.22 -3.57
C SER A 285 2.54 22.42 -2.51
N TYR A 286 1.88 23.59 -2.52
CA TYR A 286 0.76 23.97 -1.66
C TYR A 286 1.05 23.78 -0.17
N ASP A 287 1.91 24.64 0.41
CA ASP A 287 2.33 24.55 1.82
C ASP A 287 2.75 23.12 2.22
N TRP A 288 3.59 22.51 1.37
CA TRP A 288 4.08 21.14 1.55
C TRP A 288 3.01 20.05 1.64
N ALA A 289 1.79 20.32 1.15
CA ALA A 289 0.79 19.30 0.96
C ALA A 289 1.23 18.25 -0.07
N GLY A 290 1.91 18.72 -1.11
CA GLY A 290 2.56 17.91 -2.12
C GLY A 290 1.64 17.47 -3.27
N GLY A 291 2.13 16.54 -4.07
CA GLY A 291 1.46 16.05 -5.28
C GLY A 291 2.46 15.57 -6.32
N ALA A 292 2.01 15.42 -7.57
CA ALA A 292 2.86 15.07 -8.69
C ALA A 292 2.37 15.67 -10.02
N PHE A 293 3.30 16.02 -10.89
CA PHE A 293 3.01 16.39 -12.27
C PHE A 293 3.22 15.18 -13.19
N LEU A 294 2.19 14.85 -13.96
CA LEU A 294 2.29 13.92 -15.08
C LEU A 294 2.47 14.70 -16.37
N TYR A 295 3.62 14.53 -17.04
CA TYR A 295 3.92 15.20 -18.30
C TYR A 295 3.55 14.30 -19.48
N THR A 296 2.49 14.66 -20.20
CA THR A 296 2.06 13.95 -21.43
C THR A 296 2.84 14.41 -22.66
N SER A 297 3.36 15.63 -22.62
CA SER A 297 4.31 16.19 -23.58
C SER A 297 5.21 17.21 -22.86
N LYS A 298 6.17 17.82 -23.56
CA LYS A 298 7.05 18.85 -22.98
C LYS A 298 6.27 20.05 -22.42
N GLU A 299 5.18 20.43 -23.08
CA GLU A 299 4.38 21.61 -22.72
C GLU A 299 3.11 21.26 -21.93
N LYS A 300 2.63 20.01 -22.02
CA LYS A 300 1.36 19.59 -21.42
C LYS A 300 1.57 18.71 -20.19
N SER A 301 1.29 19.28 -19.02
CA SER A 301 1.32 18.59 -17.72
C SER A 301 -0.04 18.60 -17.03
N THR A 302 -0.30 17.56 -16.22
CA THR A 302 -1.46 17.48 -15.33
C THR A 302 -0.96 17.37 -13.89
N PHE A 303 -1.47 18.21 -13.01
CA PHE A 303 -1.16 18.13 -11.58
C PHE A 303 -2.11 17.16 -10.87
N ILE A 304 -1.54 16.27 -10.07
CA ILE A 304 -2.24 15.22 -9.34
C ILE A 304 -2.00 15.47 -7.85
N ASN A 305 -3.06 15.72 -7.10
CA ASN A 305 -3.01 15.94 -5.66
C ASN A 305 -4.27 15.41 -4.97
N MET A 306 -4.26 15.45 -3.64
CA MET A 306 -5.49 15.36 -2.86
C MET A 306 -6.22 16.71 -2.96
N THR A 307 -7.54 16.70 -3.08
CA THR A 307 -8.36 17.90 -3.26
C THR A 307 -8.01 18.99 -2.24
N ARG A 308 -7.92 20.25 -2.69
CA ARG A 308 -7.61 21.48 -1.92
C ARG A 308 -8.50 21.74 -0.67
N VAL A 309 -9.37 20.80 -0.30
CA VAL A 309 -10.44 20.93 0.69
C VAL A 309 -10.03 20.42 2.07
N ASP A 310 -9.02 19.55 2.19
CA ASP A 310 -8.56 19.02 3.48
C ASP A 310 -7.31 19.78 3.96
N SER A 311 -7.48 20.68 4.94
CA SER A 311 -6.37 21.33 5.68
C SER A 311 -5.39 20.33 6.31
N ASP A 312 -5.84 19.08 6.50
CA ASP A 312 -5.07 17.97 7.07
C ASP A 312 -3.89 17.53 6.20
N MET A 313 -3.84 17.95 4.93
CA MET A 313 -2.74 17.61 4.03
C MET A 313 -1.57 18.57 4.11
N ASN A 314 -1.68 19.75 4.73
CA ASN A 314 -0.56 20.67 4.86
C ASN A 314 0.64 19.96 5.55
N ASP A 315 1.85 20.23 5.07
CA ASP A 315 3.08 19.59 5.56
C ASP A 315 3.14 18.05 5.45
N ALA A 316 2.28 17.42 4.64
CA ALA A 316 2.20 15.96 4.53
C ALA A 316 3.26 15.33 3.62
N TYR A 317 3.88 16.10 2.73
CA TYR A 317 4.87 15.66 1.74
C TYR A 317 4.34 14.61 0.76
N LEU A 318 3.11 14.78 0.24
CA LEU A 318 2.59 13.88 -0.78
C LEU A 318 3.51 13.85 -2.01
N GLY A 319 3.84 12.64 -2.47
CA GLY A 319 4.80 12.44 -3.55
C GLY A 319 6.25 12.29 -3.08
N TYR A 320 6.50 12.16 -1.77
CA TYR A 320 7.85 11.83 -1.28
C TYR A 320 8.38 10.54 -1.90
N ALA A 321 7.52 9.53 -2.04
CA ALA A 321 7.74 8.33 -2.83
C ALA A 321 6.59 8.17 -3.84
N ALA A 322 6.89 7.59 -5.00
CA ALA A 322 5.92 7.29 -6.04
C ALA A 322 6.12 5.86 -6.55
N ALA A 323 5.01 5.15 -6.78
CA ALA A 323 4.99 3.86 -7.43
C ALA A 323 3.87 3.81 -8.47
N VAL A 324 4.07 2.97 -9.48
CA VAL A 324 3.16 2.79 -10.61
C VAL A 324 2.55 1.40 -10.53
N ILE A 325 1.22 1.34 -10.46
CA ILE A 325 0.47 0.09 -10.51
C ILE A 325 -0.03 -0.12 -11.94
N LEU A 326 0.11 -1.34 -12.45
CA LEU A 326 -0.51 -1.77 -13.69
C LEU A 326 -1.51 -2.89 -13.38
N ARG A 327 -2.78 -2.73 -13.76
CA ARG A 327 -3.79 -3.79 -13.57
C ARG A 327 -4.70 -3.86 -14.79
N ASN A 328 -4.72 -4.99 -15.49
CA ASN A 328 -5.51 -5.15 -16.73
C ASN A 328 -5.28 -4.00 -17.73
N ARG A 329 -4.02 -3.56 -17.90
CA ARG A 329 -3.61 -2.40 -18.72
C ARG A 329 -4.12 -1.03 -18.27
N VAL A 330 -4.83 -0.94 -17.14
CA VAL A 330 -5.17 0.33 -16.50
C VAL A 330 -4.04 0.72 -15.56
N GLN A 331 -3.49 1.92 -15.79
CA GLN A 331 -2.44 2.47 -14.95
C GLN A 331 -3.05 3.24 -13.77
N THR A 332 -2.56 2.97 -12.58
CA THR A 332 -2.95 3.65 -11.34
C THR A 332 -1.67 4.13 -10.65
N LEU A 333 -1.72 5.27 -9.99
CA LEU A 333 -0.55 5.86 -9.34
C LEU A 333 -0.68 5.73 -7.83
N VAL A 334 0.43 5.52 -7.14
CA VAL A 334 0.48 5.49 -5.68
C VAL A 334 1.51 6.51 -5.22
N LEU A 335 1.09 7.42 -4.36
CA LEU A 335 1.93 8.46 -3.79
C LEU A 335 1.98 8.31 -2.27
N GLY A 336 3.19 8.37 -1.71
CA GLY A 336 3.44 8.40 -0.28
C GLY A 336 3.48 9.82 0.26
N ALA A 337 2.88 10.03 1.42
CA ALA A 337 2.85 11.27 2.19
C ALA A 337 3.31 10.97 3.64
N PRO A 338 4.62 10.75 3.86
CA PRO A 338 5.14 10.22 5.12
C PRO A 338 5.01 11.14 6.32
N ARG A 339 4.72 12.43 6.11
CA ARG A 339 4.49 13.41 7.18
C ARG A 339 3.01 13.68 7.46
N TYR A 340 2.09 13.09 6.71
CA TYR A 340 0.65 13.26 6.94
C TYR A 340 0.29 12.98 8.40
N GLN A 341 -0.25 13.98 9.10
CA GLN A 341 -0.58 13.93 10.53
C GLN A 341 0.57 13.37 11.41
N HIS A 342 1.83 13.55 10.98
CA HIS A 342 3.04 12.99 11.58
C HIS A 342 3.10 11.45 11.63
N VAL A 343 2.12 10.73 11.10
CA VAL A 343 2.05 9.26 11.10
C VAL A 343 2.41 8.68 9.73
N GLY A 344 1.96 9.36 8.67
CA GLY A 344 2.17 8.98 7.28
C GLY A 344 0.92 8.38 6.63
N LEU A 345 0.84 8.54 5.30
CA LEU A 345 -0.28 8.14 4.45
C LEU A 345 0.26 7.62 3.12
N VAL A 346 -0.46 6.67 2.53
CA VAL A 346 -0.29 6.29 1.13
C VAL A 346 -1.63 6.45 0.42
N ALA A 347 -1.64 7.16 -0.70
CA ALA A 347 -2.84 7.45 -1.49
C ALA A 347 -2.71 6.88 -2.91
N MET A 348 -3.79 6.27 -3.38
CA MET A 348 -3.90 5.68 -4.71
C MET A 348 -4.78 6.56 -5.60
N PHE A 349 -4.26 6.94 -6.76
CA PHE A 349 -4.91 7.82 -7.73
C PHE A 349 -5.26 7.06 -9.01
N ARG A 350 -6.50 7.23 -9.45
CA ARG A 350 -7.01 6.66 -10.69
C ARG A 350 -7.51 7.77 -11.61
N GLN A 351 -7.33 7.58 -12.91
CA GLN A 351 -7.91 8.48 -13.90
C GLN A 351 -9.38 8.13 -14.17
N ASN A 352 -10.26 9.13 -14.06
CA ASN A 352 -11.69 9.02 -14.35
C ASN A 352 -12.11 10.22 -15.22
N ALA A 353 -12.68 9.96 -16.40
CA ALA A 353 -13.09 10.98 -17.38
C ALA A 353 -12.04 12.08 -17.67
N GLY A 354 -10.75 11.73 -17.65
CA GLY A 354 -9.63 12.66 -17.89
C GLY A 354 -9.09 13.37 -16.65
N MET A 355 -9.77 13.30 -15.50
CA MET A 355 -9.31 13.84 -14.22
C MET A 355 -8.68 12.75 -13.35
N TRP A 356 -7.71 13.11 -12.51
CA TRP A 356 -7.10 12.20 -11.54
C TRP A 356 -7.76 12.38 -10.18
N GLU A 357 -8.30 11.30 -9.63
CA GLU A 357 -9.01 11.31 -8.35
C GLU A 357 -8.39 10.28 -7.41
N SER A 358 -8.40 10.58 -6.11
CA SER A 358 -8.01 9.64 -5.07
C SER A 358 -9.09 8.58 -4.91
N ASN A 359 -8.72 7.31 -5.05
CA ASN A 359 -9.62 6.17 -5.02
C ASN A 359 -9.52 5.40 -3.70
N ALA A 360 -8.31 5.27 -3.15
CA ALA A 360 -8.08 4.55 -1.90
C ALA A 360 -6.90 5.14 -1.13
N ASN A 361 -6.91 4.98 0.20
CA ASN A 361 -5.83 5.43 1.05
C ASN A 361 -5.58 4.47 2.23
N ILE A 362 -4.33 4.44 2.70
CA ILE A 362 -3.90 3.67 3.88
C ILE A 362 -3.11 4.61 4.78
N LYS A 363 -3.51 4.69 6.05
CA LYS A 363 -2.83 5.46 7.09
C LYS A 363 -1.82 4.57 7.81
N GLY A 364 -0.67 5.14 8.18
CA GLY A 364 0.27 4.50 9.09
C GLY A 364 -0.32 4.34 10.49
N THR A 365 0.40 3.62 11.36
CA THR A 365 -0.04 3.30 12.72
C THR A 365 0.74 4.02 13.82
N GLN A 366 2.00 4.37 13.56
CA GLN A 366 2.90 4.97 14.56
C GLN A 366 3.38 6.35 14.11
N ILE A 367 3.29 7.33 15.01
CA ILE A 367 3.81 8.68 14.80
C ILE A 367 5.33 8.66 14.61
N GLY A 368 5.85 9.46 13.68
CA GLY A 368 7.27 9.53 13.34
C GLY A 368 7.78 8.35 12.52
N ALA A 369 6.97 7.33 12.26
CA ALA A 369 7.41 6.12 11.56
C ALA A 369 7.74 6.34 10.07
N TYR A 370 7.26 7.47 9.52
CA TYR A 370 7.51 7.88 8.13
C TYR A 370 6.87 6.91 7.12
N PHE A 371 5.66 6.43 7.43
CA PHE A 371 4.92 5.47 6.62
C PHE A 371 4.60 6.04 5.23
N GLY A 372 5.01 5.34 4.17
CA GLY A 372 4.96 5.87 2.80
C GLY A 372 6.24 6.56 2.36
N GLY A 373 7.34 6.43 3.13
CA GLY A 373 8.66 6.96 2.78
C GLY A 373 9.32 6.27 1.59
N SER A 374 8.94 5.02 1.30
CA SER A 374 9.32 4.28 0.10
C SER A 374 8.16 3.40 -0.36
N LEU A 375 8.04 3.20 -1.67
CA LEU A 375 6.98 2.40 -2.28
C LEU A 375 7.56 1.46 -3.33
N CYS A 376 7.01 0.25 -3.43
CA CYS A 376 7.40 -0.73 -4.45
C CYS A 376 6.18 -1.55 -4.90
N SER A 377 5.86 -1.50 -6.19
CA SER A 377 4.82 -2.32 -6.81
C SER A 377 5.38 -3.68 -7.19
N VAL A 378 4.71 -4.76 -6.79
CA VAL A 378 5.18 -6.14 -7.05
C VAL A 378 4.09 -6.92 -7.79
N ASP A 379 4.48 -7.52 -8.90
CA ASP A 379 3.73 -8.54 -9.65
C ASP A 379 4.34 -9.88 -9.23
N VAL A 380 3.65 -10.62 -8.36
CA VAL A 380 4.22 -11.79 -7.68
C VAL A 380 4.24 -13.00 -8.59
N ASP A 381 3.22 -13.17 -9.44
CA ASP A 381 3.12 -14.30 -10.37
C ASP A 381 3.64 -13.99 -11.79
N SER A 382 4.18 -12.78 -12.00
CA SER A 382 4.72 -12.31 -13.27
C SER A 382 3.70 -12.32 -14.42
N ASN A 383 2.42 -12.05 -14.12
CA ASN A 383 1.34 -12.05 -15.12
C ASN A 383 1.19 -10.71 -15.87
N GLY A 384 2.01 -9.70 -15.54
CA GLY A 384 1.96 -8.36 -16.09
C GLY A 384 0.98 -7.42 -15.38
N SER A 385 0.36 -7.85 -14.28
CA SER A 385 -0.46 -7.03 -13.39
C SER A 385 0.12 -7.03 -11.99
N THR A 386 0.25 -5.85 -11.41
CA THR A 386 0.66 -5.69 -10.02
C THR A 386 -0.36 -6.36 -9.09
N ASP A 387 0.12 -7.16 -8.14
CA ASP A 387 -0.72 -7.82 -7.15
C ASP A 387 -0.73 -7.08 -5.82
N LEU A 388 0.41 -6.49 -5.44
CA LEU A 388 0.59 -5.83 -4.15
C LEU A 388 1.51 -4.60 -4.24
N VAL A 389 1.44 -3.76 -3.22
CA VAL A 389 2.37 -2.66 -2.98
C VAL A 389 3.03 -2.84 -1.62
N LEU A 390 4.36 -2.78 -1.61
CA LEU A 390 5.14 -2.68 -0.38
C LEU A 390 5.28 -1.22 0.02
N VAL A 391 5.02 -0.94 1.29
CA VAL A 391 5.08 0.41 1.87
C VAL A 391 6.10 0.45 2.99
N GLY A 392 7.16 1.23 2.83
CA GLY A 392 8.20 1.41 3.84
C GLY A 392 7.81 2.45 4.90
N ALA A 393 8.13 2.12 6.14
CA ALA A 393 8.10 3.00 7.31
C ALA A 393 9.47 2.90 8.02
N PRO A 394 10.54 3.47 7.42
CA PRO A 394 11.92 3.27 7.88
C PRO A 394 12.18 3.81 9.29
N HIS A 395 11.40 4.77 9.77
CA HIS A 395 11.57 5.33 11.11
C HIS A 395 10.64 4.70 12.15
N TYR A 396 9.92 3.64 11.79
CA TYR A 396 9.14 2.86 12.75
C TYR A 396 10.06 2.36 13.87
N TYR A 397 9.62 2.51 15.10
CA TYR A 397 10.43 2.23 16.27
C TYR A 397 9.78 1.16 17.14
N GLU A 398 10.56 0.11 17.41
CA GLU A 398 10.35 -0.81 18.52
C GLU A 398 11.63 -0.87 19.35
N GLN A 399 11.51 -1.26 20.61
CA GLN A 399 12.66 -1.28 21.53
C GLN A 399 13.80 -2.21 21.03
N THR A 400 13.47 -3.26 20.29
CA THR A 400 14.43 -4.25 19.79
C THR A 400 14.80 -4.09 18.32
N ARG A 401 14.03 -3.33 17.52
CA ARG A 401 14.23 -3.22 16.07
C ARG A 401 13.62 -1.94 15.50
N GLY A 402 14.18 -1.48 14.38
CA GLY A 402 13.81 -0.22 13.73
C GLY A 402 13.52 -0.40 12.25
N GLY A 403 12.45 0.22 11.81
CA GLY A 403 11.91 0.13 10.47
C GLY A 403 10.91 -1.00 10.30
N GLN A 404 9.99 -0.80 9.36
CA GLN A 404 8.92 -1.74 9.04
C GLN A 404 8.55 -1.60 7.57
N VAL A 405 8.15 -2.70 6.94
CA VAL A 405 7.55 -2.69 5.60
C VAL A 405 6.19 -3.35 5.67
N SER A 406 5.14 -2.64 5.23
CA SER A 406 3.78 -3.19 5.15
C SER A 406 3.53 -3.79 3.77
N VAL A 407 2.92 -4.97 3.74
CA VAL A 407 2.53 -5.68 2.51
C VAL A 407 1.05 -5.40 2.25
N CYS A 408 0.76 -4.62 1.21
CA CYS A 408 -0.57 -4.08 0.95
C CYS A 408 -1.11 -4.61 -0.39
N PRO A 409 -1.77 -5.79 -0.40
CA PRO A 409 -2.31 -6.36 -1.61
C PRO A 409 -3.40 -5.48 -2.21
N LEU A 410 -3.52 -5.47 -3.54
CA LEU A 410 -4.52 -4.67 -4.23
C LEU A 410 -5.93 -5.22 -3.96
N PRO A 411 -6.92 -4.35 -3.68
CA PRO A 411 -8.26 -4.80 -3.34
C PRO A 411 -8.92 -5.52 -4.53
N LYS A 412 -9.65 -6.60 -4.24
CA LYS A 412 -10.52 -7.28 -5.22
C LYS A 412 -11.93 -6.71 -5.14
N GLY A 413 -12.49 -6.30 -6.28
CA GLY A 413 -13.84 -5.73 -6.35
C GLY A 413 -13.98 -4.42 -5.55
N ARG A 414 -14.95 -4.39 -4.62
CA ARG A 414 -15.24 -3.22 -3.76
C ARG A 414 -14.63 -3.31 -2.36
N ALA A 415 -13.72 -4.27 -2.13
CA ALA A 415 -13.03 -4.39 -0.85
C ALA A 415 -12.21 -3.13 -0.55
N ARG A 416 -12.15 -2.74 0.73
CA ARG A 416 -11.28 -1.65 1.17
C ARG A 416 -9.81 -2.06 1.02
N TRP A 417 -8.98 -1.14 0.54
CA TRP A 417 -7.53 -1.37 0.49
C TRP A 417 -6.94 -1.34 1.90
N GLN A 418 -6.21 -2.39 2.27
CA GLN A 418 -5.59 -2.57 3.58
C GLN A 418 -4.30 -3.38 3.43
N CYS A 419 -3.44 -3.34 4.44
CA CYS A 419 -2.23 -4.15 4.48
C CYS A 419 -2.47 -5.39 5.33
N ASP A 420 -2.14 -6.55 4.77
CA ASP A 420 -2.46 -7.86 5.36
C ASP A 420 -1.30 -8.43 6.18
N ALA A 421 -0.07 -7.98 5.92
CA ALA A 421 1.12 -8.44 6.62
C ALA A 421 2.17 -7.32 6.77
N VAL A 422 3.14 -7.57 7.65
CA VAL A 422 4.27 -6.68 7.91
C VAL A 422 5.57 -7.47 7.92
N LEU A 423 6.63 -6.89 7.37
CA LEU A 423 7.96 -7.45 7.30
C LEU A 423 8.89 -6.64 8.21
N HIS A 424 9.85 -7.33 8.81
CA HIS A 424 10.84 -6.77 9.72
C HIS A 424 12.23 -7.33 9.43
N GLY A 425 13.26 -6.53 9.72
CA GLY A 425 14.66 -7.00 9.78
C GLY A 425 14.96 -7.80 11.05
N GLU A 426 16.22 -8.21 11.19
CA GLU A 426 16.73 -8.82 12.42
C GLU A 426 16.62 -7.88 13.63
N GLN A 427 16.49 -8.46 14.82
CA GLN A 427 16.47 -7.70 16.07
C GLN A 427 17.87 -7.24 16.47
N GLY A 428 17.96 -6.27 17.38
CA GLY A 428 19.21 -5.66 17.83
C GLY A 428 19.53 -4.33 17.14
N HIS A 429 18.63 -3.84 16.28
CA HIS A 429 18.85 -2.62 15.48
C HIS A 429 17.67 -1.64 15.58
N PRO A 430 17.46 -0.96 16.74
CA PRO A 430 16.30 -0.07 16.96
C PRO A 430 16.21 1.12 16.00
N TRP A 431 17.34 1.50 15.39
CA TRP A 431 17.43 2.55 14.37
C TRP A 431 17.98 2.02 13.04
N GLY A 432 17.71 0.74 12.75
CA GLY A 432 18.20 0.03 11.55
C GLY A 432 17.69 0.61 10.23
N ARG A 433 16.59 1.38 10.26
CA ARG A 433 15.92 1.95 9.10
C ARG A 433 15.51 0.92 8.06
N PHE A 434 15.06 -0.25 8.51
CA PHE A 434 14.55 -1.29 7.64
C PHE A 434 13.36 -0.76 6.81
N GLY A 435 13.42 -0.93 5.48
CA GLY A 435 12.43 -0.37 4.57
C GLY A 435 12.76 1.04 4.07
N ALA A 436 14.01 1.50 4.18
CA ALA A 436 14.43 2.78 3.59
C ALA A 436 14.50 2.74 2.07
N ALA A 437 14.84 1.57 1.51
CA ALA A 437 14.86 1.31 0.07
C ALA A 437 14.21 -0.04 -0.21
N LEU A 438 13.45 -0.11 -1.30
CA LEU A 438 12.71 -1.30 -1.74
C LEU A 438 12.96 -1.52 -3.22
N THR A 439 13.18 -2.76 -3.65
CA THR A 439 13.23 -3.10 -5.08
C THR A 439 12.66 -4.49 -5.32
N VAL A 440 12.07 -4.66 -6.50
CA VAL A 440 11.82 -5.99 -7.06
C VAL A 440 13.15 -6.56 -7.55
N LEU A 441 13.41 -7.83 -7.26
CA LEU A 441 14.56 -8.57 -7.80
C LEU A 441 14.19 -9.40 -9.03
N GLY A 442 12.94 -9.86 -9.12
CA GLY A 442 12.56 -10.95 -10.01
C GLY A 442 12.65 -12.30 -9.29
N ASP A 443 12.46 -13.40 -10.02
CA ASP A 443 12.57 -14.75 -9.49
C ASP A 443 14.06 -15.16 -9.36
N VAL A 444 14.59 -15.21 -8.13
CA VAL A 444 15.99 -15.58 -7.86
C VAL A 444 16.18 -17.05 -7.45
N ASN A 445 15.11 -17.76 -7.08
CA ASN A 445 15.17 -19.15 -6.61
C ASN A 445 14.62 -20.18 -7.63
N GLY A 446 13.98 -19.71 -8.70
CA GLY A 446 13.41 -20.52 -9.78
C GLY A 446 12.01 -21.08 -9.50
N ASP A 447 11.29 -20.54 -8.51
CA ASP A 447 9.94 -21.00 -8.17
C ASP A 447 8.82 -20.30 -8.96
N LYS A 448 9.19 -19.40 -9.88
CA LYS A 448 8.32 -18.55 -10.71
C LYS A 448 7.56 -17.48 -9.94
N LEU A 449 7.93 -17.21 -8.69
CA LEU A 449 7.40 -16.11 -7.91
C LEU A 449 8.45 -15.00 -7.83
N THR A 450 7.99 -13.76 -7.90
CA THR A 450 8.87 -12.60 -7.85
C THR A 450 9.35 -12.36 -6.42
N ASP A 451 10.67 -12.25 -6.27
CA ASP A 451 11.33 -11.93 -5.01
C ASP A 451 11.63 -10.43 -4.89
N VAL A 452 11.85 -9.98 -3.64
CA VAL A 452 12.10 -8.57 -3.32
C VAL A 452 13.31 -8.38 -2.42
N ALA A 453 13.96 -7.23 -2.54
CA ALA A 453 15.04 -6.80 -1.65
C ALA A 453 14.65 -5.54 -0.86
N ILE A 454 15.05 -5.52 0.40
CA ILE A 454 14.74 -4.45 1.36
C ILE A 454 16.03 -3.96 2.02
N GLY A 455 16.26 -2.66 1.99
CA GLY A 455 17.43 -2.00 2.57
C GLY A 455 17.21 -1.58 4.02
N ALA A 456 18.25 -1.77 4.84
CA ALA A 456 18.31 -1.35 6.24
C ALA A 456 19.65 -0.65 6.53
N PRO A 457 19.85 0.57 5.99
CA PRO A 457 21.15 1.25 6.01
C PRO A 457 21.63 1.68 7.40
N GLY A 458 20.74 1.70 8.41
CA GLY A 458 21.07 2.06 9.79
C GLY A 458 21.56 0.90 10.65
N GLU A 459 21.48 -0.35 10.19
CA GLU A 459 21.91 -1.52 10.97
C GLU A 459 23.41 -1.53 11.25
N GLU A 460 23.81 -2.21 12.33
CA GLU A 460 25.20 -2.33 12.77
C GLU A 460 25.94 -0.98 12.85
N ASP A 461 25.34 -0.02 13.56
CA ASP A 461 25.85 1.35 13.74
C ASP A 461 26.06 2.10 12.40
N ASN A 462 25.03 2.08 11.56
CA ASN A 462 25.03 2.67 10.21
C ASN A 462 26.01 2.03 9.21
N ARG A 463 26.48 0.79 9.44
CA ARG A 463 27.16 0.03 8.38
C ARG A 463 26.19 -0.41 7.29
N GLY A 464 24.97 -0.79 7.70
CA GLY A 464 23.86 -1.11 6.84
C GLY A 464 23.79 -2.58 6.41
N ALA A 465 22.59 -3.01 6.03
CA ALA A 465 22.32 -4.36 5.55
C ALA A 465 21.25 -4.35 4.44
N VAL A 466 21.18 -5.46 3.70
CA VAL A 466 20.13 -5.75 2.72
C VAL A 466 19.54 -7.13 3.00
N TYR A 467 18.22 -7.23 2.89
CA TYR A 467 17.46 -8.45 3.09
C TYR A 467 16.80 -8.88 1.79
N LEU A 468 16.80 -10.19 1.52
CA LEU A 468 16.03 -10.82 0.45
C LEU A 468 14.81 -11.53 1.04
N PHE A 469 13.65 -11.34 0.43
CA PHE A 469 12.41 -12.02 0.79
C PHE A 469 11.81 -12.70 -0.43
N HIS A 470 11.40 -13.96 -0.25
CA HIS A 470 10.79 -14.72 -1.32
C HIS A 470 9.33 -14.37 -1.55
N GLY A 471 8.89 -14.47 -2.79
CA GLY A 471 7.47 -14.49 -3.13
C GLY A 471 6.75 -15.67 -2.46
N ALA A 472 5.46 -15.50 -2.14
CA ALA A 472 4.64 -16.54 -1.54
C ALA A 472 3.33 -16.74 -2.32
N THR A 473 2.82 -17.97 -2.29
CA THR A 473 1.53 -18.31 -2.92
C THR A 473 0.39 -17.49 -2.31
N GLY A 474 -0.63 -17.17 -3.13
CA GLY A 474 -1.70 -16.25 -2.73
C GLY A 474 -1.36 -14.77 -2.88
N PHE A 475 -0.35 -14.44 -3.71
CA PHE A 475 0.11 -13.07 -3.99
C PHE A 475 0.66 -12.35 -2.75
N GLY A 476 1.47 -13.07 -1.96
CA GLY A 476 2.09 -12.55 -0.74
C GLY A 476 3.61 -12.49 -0.84
N ILE A 477 4.24 -11.99 0.22
CA ILE A 477 5.68 -12.08 0.45
C ILE A 477 5.90 -12.92 1.71
N SER A 478 6.90 -13.80 1.69
CA SER A 478 7.27 -14.60 2.85
C SER A 478 7.59 -13.68 4.04
N PRO A 479 7.10 -13.97 5.27
CA PRO A 479 7.37 -13.15 6.44
C PRO A 479 8.83 -13.24 6.91
N SER A 480 9.54 -14.33 6.58
CA SER A 480 10.95 -14.53 6.90
C SER A 480 11.82 -14.25 5.68
N HIS A 481 12.90 -13.49 5.88
CA HIS A 481 13.90 -13.27 4.85
C HIS A 481 14.65 -14.59 4.56
N SER A 482 15.03 -14.80 3.30
CA SER A 482 15.84 -15.95 2.88
C SER A 482 17.34 -15.70 3.01
N GLN A 483 17.74 -14.43 2.90
CA GLN A 483 19.14 -14.02 3.04
C GLN A 483 19.25 -12.62 3.64
N ARG A 484 20.23 -12.43 4.52
CA ARG A 484 20.70 -11.12 5.00
C ARG A 484 22.14 -10.91 4.58
N ILE A 485 22.42 -9.73 4.03
CA ILE A 485 23.76 -9.31 3.59
C ILE A 485 24.12 -8.05 4.36
N ALA A 486 24.94 -8.19 5.40
CA ALA A 486 25.50 -7.06 6.14
C ALA A 486 26.64 -6.40 5.35
N GLY A 487 26.70 -5.07 5.33
CA GLY A 487 27.78 -4.31 4.70
C GLY A 487 29.14 -4.65 5.31
N SER A 488 29.18 -4.88 6.63
CA SER A 488 30.38 -5.30 7.38
C SER A 488 31.02 -6.59 6.87
N LYS A 489 30.20 -7.52 6.35
CA LYS A 489 30.65 -8.80 5.77
C LYS A 489 31.37 -8.61 4.43
N LEU A 490 31.04 -7.56 3.69
CA LEU A 490 31.67 -7.25 2.40
C LEU A 490 32.91 -6.38 2.58
N SER A 491 32.82 -5.35 3.43
CA SER A 491 33.94 -4.49 3.76
C SER A 491 33.67 -3.75 5.08
N PRO A 492 34.65 -3.68 6.00
CA PRO A 492 34.48 -3.00 7.28
C PRO A 492 34.33 -1.47 7.13
N ARG A 493 34.63 -0.90 5.95
CA ARG A 493 34.54 0.55 5.68
C ARG A 493 33.19 0.98 5.11
N LEU A 494 32.31 0.03 4.77
CA LEU A 494 31.00 0.37 4.21
C LEU A 494 30.13 1.02 5.28
N GLN A 495 29.48 2.10 4.88
CA GLN A 495 28.48 2.83 5.66
C GLN A 495 27.24 3.03 4.80
N TYR A 496 26.07 3.00 5.44
CA TYR A 496 24.76 3.11 4.83
C TYR A 496 24.53 2.13 3.66
N PHE A 497 25.11 0.93 3.75
CA PHE A 497 24.89 -0.13 2.77
C PHE A 497 23.40 -0.49 2.72
N GLY A 498 22.78 -0.37 1.55
CA GLY A 498 21.33 -0.57 1.40
C GLY A 498 20.50 0.72 1.43
N GLN A 499 21.12 1.91 1.38
CA GLN A 499 20.38 3.19 1.34
C GLN A 499 19.62 3.42 0.03
N SER A 500 20.04 2.77 -1.05
CA SER A 500 19.33 2.73 -2.34
C SER A 500 19.52 1.36 -2.97
N LEU A 501 18.50 0.88 -3.68
CA LEU A 501 18.48 -0.44 -4.30
C LEU A 501 17.90 -0.33 -5.70
N SER A 502 18.41 -1.14 -6.63
CA SER A 502 17.79 -1.38 -7.93
C SER A 502 18.14 -2.78 -8.40
N GLY A 503 17.12 -3.61 -8.62
CA GLY A 503 17.25 -4.99 -9.07
C GLY A 503 16.38 -5.29 -10.31
N GLY A 504 16.28 -6.57 -10.68
CA GLY A 504 15.39 -7.01 -11.76
C GLY A 504 16.00 -7.04 -13.17
N GLN A 505 17.29 -6.74 -13.30
CA GLN A 505 17.99 -6.76 -14.59
C GLN A 505 19.27 -7.60 -14.53
N ASP A 506 19.59 -8.26 -15.62
CA ASP A 506 20.85 -8.98 -15.83
C ASP A 506 21.90 -8.01 -16.39
N LEU A 507 22.81 -7.56 -15.53
CA LEU A 507 23.92 -6.65 -15.85
C LEU A 507 25.23 -7.40 -16.08
N THR A 508 25.34 -8.64 -15.58
CA THR A 508 26.52 -9.51 -15.75
C THR A 508 26.46 -10.43 -16.97
N MET A 509 25.33 -10.42 -17.68
CA MET A 509 25.02 -11.15 -18.90
C MET A 509 25.00 -12.68 -18.76
N ASP A 510 24.85 -13.20 -17.54
CA ASP A 510 24.76 -14.63 -17.25
C ASP A 510 23.32 -15.19 -17.32
N GLY A 511 22.34 -14.31 -17.53
CA GLY A 511 20.92 -14.63 -17.60
C GLY A 511 20.21 -14.61 -16.26
N LEU A 512 20.92 -14.37 -15.16
CA LEU A 512 20.33 -14.20 -13.84
C LEU A 512 20.15 -12.71 -13.54
N VAL A 513 19.20 -12.40 -12.65
CA VAL A 513 18.98 -11.02 -12.21
C VAL A 513 20.07 -10.59 -11.23
N ASP A 514 20.49 -9.34 -11.34
CA ASP A 514 21.48 -8.72 -10.47
C ASP A 514 20.83 -7.66 -9.56
N LEU A 515 21.51 -7.36 -8.45
CA LEU A 515 21.12 -6.34 -7.49
C LEU A 515 22.22 -5.28 -7.37
N THR A 516 21.88 -4.03 -7.64
CA THR A 516 22.73 -2.89 -7.30
C THR A 516 22.36 -2.31 -5.94
N VAL A 517 23.37 -2.06 -5.12
CA VAL A 517 23.22 -1.55 -3.75
C VAL A 517 24.06 -0.29 -3.56
N GLY A 518 23.40 0.81 -3.20
CA GLY A 518 24.05 2.05 -2.81
C GLY A 518 24.59 2.00 -1.38
N ALA A 519 25.74 2.63 -1.20
CA ALA A 519 26.37 2.89 0.09
C ALA A 519 27.05 4.27 0.04
N GLN A 520 27.57 4.75 1.17
CA GLN A 520 28.27 6.02 1.20
C GLN A 520 29.56 5.94 0.36
N GLY A 521 29.61 6.74 -0.71
CA GLY A 521 30.74 6.81 -1.64
C GLY A 521 30.94 5.57 -2.53
N HIS A 522 30.04 4.59 -2.49
CA HIS A 522 30.19 3.32 -3.22
C HIS A 522 28.85 2.84 -3.80
N VAL A 523 28.93 2.13 -4.93
CA VAL A 523 27.82 1.34 -5.48
C VAL A 523 28.35 -0.07 -5.70
N LEU A 524 27.65 -1.07 -5.16
CA LEU A 524 28.02 -2.47 -5.28
C LEU A 524 27.05 -3.16 -6.23
N LEU A 525 27.58 -4.00 -7.12
CA LEU A 525 26.81 -4.90 -7.96
C LEU A 525 26.94 -6.31 -7.39
N LEU A 526 25.84 -6.83 -6.87
CA LEU A 526 25.70 -8.20 -6.38
C LEU A 526 25.01 -9.02 -7.46
N ARG A 527 25.61 -10.14 -7.83
CA ARG A 527 25.02 -11.07 -8.80
C ARG A 527 24.37 -12.26 -8.14
N SER A 528 23.28 -12.73 -8.72
CA SER A 528 22.63 -13.97 -8.28
C SER A 528 23.45 -15.20 -8.69
N GLN A 529 23.18 -16.34 -8.07
CA GLN A 529 23.87 -17.60 -8.36
C GLN A 529 22.88 -18.63 -8.91
N PRO A 530 23.30 -19.53 -9.83
CA PRO A 530 22.43 -20.60 -10.32
C PRO A 530 22.00 -21.51 -9.17
N VAL A 531 20.71 -21.75 -9.04
CA VAL A 531 20.15 -22.57 -7.95
C VAL A 531 19.90 -24.00 -8.44
N LEU A 532 20.41 -24.96 -7.68
CA LEU A 532 20.30 -26.39 -7.96
C LEU A 532 19.45 -27.09 -6.89
N ARG A 533 18.75 -28.15 -7.30
CA ARG A 533 18.08 -29.11 -6.42
C ARG A 533 18.56 -30.52 -6.75
N VAL A 534 18.61 -31.40 -5.75
CA VAL A 534 19.02 -32.80 -5.94
C VAL A 534 17.86 -33.69 -5.57
N GLU A 535 17.53 -34.61 -6.46
CA GLU A 535 16.62 -35.72 -6.19
C GLU A 535 17.44 -36.99 -5.99
N ALA A 536 17.07 -37.79 -4.99
CA ALA A 536 17.68 -39.09 -4.74
C ALA A 536 16.61 -40.17 -4.70
N THR A 537 16.82 -41.26 -5.43
CA THR A 537 16.00 -42.47 -5.35
C THR A 537 16.85 -43.65 -4.91
N MET A 538 16.29 -44.53 -4.08
CA MET A 538 16.96 -45.70 -3.52
C MET A 538 16.00 -46.89 -3.62
N GLU A 539 16.32 -47.84 -4.49
CA GLU A 539 15.46 -48.97 -4.82
C GLU A 539 16.14 -50.28 -4.45
N PHE A 540 15.49 -51.11 -3.63
CA PHE A 540 16.01 -52.42 -3.22
C PHE A 540 15.60 -53.52 -4.20
N ASN A 541 16.51 -54.44 -4.46
CA ASN A 541 16.30 -55.65 -5.23
C ASN A 541 16.92 -56.85 -4.48
N PRO A 542 16.12 -57.84 -4.03
CA PRO A 542 14.66 -57.88 -4.00
C PRO A 542 14.04 -56.74 -3.16
N ARG A 543 12.73 -56.51 -3.29
CA ARG A 543 12.02 -55.45 -2.54
C ARG A 543 11.92 -55.74 -1.04
N GLU A 544 12.03 -56.99 -0.64
CA GLU A 544 11.96 -57.46 0.75
C GLU A 544 13.14 -58.39 1.03
N VAL A 545 13.63 -58.41 2.28
CA VAL A 545 14.65 -59.34 2.73
C VAL A 545 14.03 -60.73 2.83
N ALA A 546 14.47 -61.65 1.98
CA ALA A 546 13.95 -63.01 1.93
C ALA A 546 14.13 -63.76 3.26
N ARG A 547 13.15 -64.59 3.61
CA ARG A 547 13.08 -65.32 4.88
C ARG A 547 14.30 -66.20 5.13
N ASN A 548 14.79 -66.87 4.09
CA ASN A 548 16.02 -67.68 4.15
C ASN A 548 17.29 -66.88 4.53
N ALA A 549 17.30 -65.56 4.31
CA ALA A 549 18.41 -64.69 4.60
C ALA A 549 18.54 -64.38 6.10
N PHE A 550 17.43 -64.39 6.86
CA PHE A 550 17.42 -64.10 8.30
C PHE A 550 17.00 -65.27 9.19
N GLU A 551 16.56 -66.41 8.64
CA GLU A 551 16.36 -67.65 9.40
C GLU A 551 17.69 -68.18 9.96
N CYS A 552 17.69 -68.44 11.26
CA CYS A 552 18.86 -68.85 12.03
C CYS A 552 18.86 -70.36 12.25
N ASN A 553 19.74 -71.07 11.54
CA ASN A 553 20.03 -72.48 11.80
C ASN A 553 21.20 -72.59 12.81
N ASP A 554 21.31 -73.70 13.54
CA ASP A 554 22.32 -73.93 14.60
C ASP A 554 23.79 -73.77 14.15
N THR A 555 24.05 -73.68 12.84
CA THR A 555 25.35 -73.29 12.27
C THR A 555 25.35 -71.79 11.91
N VAL A 556 26.05 -70.98 12.72
CA VAL A 556 26.17 -69.52 12.53
C VAL A 556 27.01 -69.19 11.28
N ALA A 557 26.39 -69.26 10.10
CA ALA A 557 26.96 -68.73 8.87
C ALA A 557 26.95 -67.19 8.95
N LYS A 558 28.13 -66.59 9.13
CA LYS A 558 28.30 -65.14 9.15
C LYS A 558 28.16 -64.56 7.74
N GLY A 559 27.37 -63.49 7.58
CA GLY A 559 27.32 -62.70 6.35
C GLY A 559 26.42 -63.27 5.24
N LYS A 560 25.15 -63.57 5.53
CA LYS A 560 24.16 -63.90 4.48
C LYS A 560 23.86 -62.67 3.60
N GLU A 561 23.74 -62.87 2.29
CA GLU A 561 23.37 -61.83 1.33
C GLU A 561 21.92 -61.40 1.58
N ALA A 562 21.69 -60.12 1.83
CA ALA A 562 20.37 -59.55 2.08
C ALA A 562 19.67 -59.13 0.78
N GLY A 563 20.46 -58.67 -0.20
CA GLY A 563 20.00 -58.08 -1.46
C GLY A 563 20.94 -56.96 -1.92
N GLU A 564 20.52 -56.20 -2.92
CA GLU A 564 21.22 -55.02 -3.42
C GLU A 564 20.31 -53.78 -3.39
N VAL A 565 20.93 -52.60 -3.36
CA VAL A 565 20.23 -51.31 -3.45
C VAL A 565 20.80 -50.48 -4.58
N ARG A 566 19.94 -50.02 -5.48
CA ARG A 566 20.28 -49.07 -6.54
C ARG A 566 20.00 -47.66 -6.06
N VAL A 567 21.06 -46.87 -5.89
CA VAL A 567 21.01 -45.47 -5.48
C VAL A 567 21.19 -44.60 -6.72
N CYS A 568 20.22 -43.75 -7.04
CA CYS A 568 20.29 -42.80 -8.15
C CYS A 568 20.21 -41.37 -7.64
N LEU A 569 21.07 -40.50 -8.16
CA LEU A 569 21.08 -39.06 -7.89
C LEU A 569 20.85 -38.30 -9.20
N ARG A 570 19.96 -37.30 -9.15
CA ARG A 570 19.70 -36.40 -10.27
C ARG A 570 19.75 -34.95 -9.80
N VAL A 571 20.62 -34.16 -10.42
CA VAL A 571 20.72 -32.72 -10.15
C VAL A 571 19.87 -31.96 -11.15
N HIS A 572 18.96 -31.14 -10.65
CA HIS A 572 18.10 -30.27 -11.43
C HIS A 572 18.51 -28.82 -11.25
N LYS A 573 18.34 -28.04 -12.31
CA LYS A 573 18.51 -26.59 -12.30
C LYS A 573 17.16 -25.93 -12.10
N SER A 574 17.03 -25.10 -11.06
CA SER A 574 15.79 -24.38 -10.74
C SER A 574 15.71 -23.04 -11.47
N THR A 575 16.82 -22.33 -11.58
CA THR A 575 16.88 -21.00 -12.21
C THR A 575 16.93 -21.08 -13.75
N ARG A 576 16.33 -20.09 -14.41
CA ARG A 576 16.53 -19.87 -15.85
C ARG A 576 17.74 -18.97 -16.05
N ASP A 577 18.83 -19.54 -16.51
CA ASP A 577 20.07 -18.83 -16.85
C ASP A 577 20.51 -19.14 -18.29
N ARG A 578 21.56 -18.47 -18.78
CA ARG A 578 22.12 -18.68 -20.12
C ARG A 578 23.11 -19.86 -20.20
N LEU A 579 23.28 -20.63 -19.12
CA LEU A 579 24.23 -21.74 -19.07
C LEU A 579 23.66 -22.97 -19.80
N ARG A 580 24.47 -23.55 -20.69
CA ARG A 580 24.09 -24.74 -21.48
C ARG A 580 24.15 -26.02 -20.63
N GLU A 581 23.32 -27.00 -20.98
CA GLU A 581 23.43 -28.36 -20.44
C GLU A 581 24.84 -28.90 -20.72
N GLY A 582 25.54 -29.34 -19.66
CA GLY A 582 26.93 -29.82 -19.71
C GLY A 582 27.99 -28.84 -19.18
N GLN A 583 27.67 -27.54 -19.04
CA GLN A 583 28.57 -26.56 -18.41
C GLN A 583 28.47 -26.55 -16.88
N ILE A 584 27.32 -26.97 -16.35
CA ILE A 584 27.08 -27.05 -14.91
C ILE A 584 27.55 -28.41 -14.42
N GLN A 585 28.55 -28.39 -13.55
CA GLN A 585 29.01 -29.55 -12.79
C GLN A 585 28.96 -29.22 -11.30
N SER A 586 28.79 -30.24 -10.49
CA SER A 586 28.75 -30.12 -9.03
C SER A 586 29.39 -31.33 -8.40
N VAL A 587 30.21 -31.10 -7.38
CA VAL A 587 30.76 -32.17 -6.55
C VAL A 587 29.74 -32.47 -5.47
N VAL A 588 29.19 -33.69 -5.50
CA VAL A 588 28.22 -34.18 -4.53
C VAL A 588 28.91 -35.21 -3.65
N THR A 589 28.97 -34.92 -2.35
CA THR A 589 29.43 -35.87 -1.33
C THR A 589 28.22 -36.33 -0.55
N TYR A 590 27.93 -37.62 -0.59
CA TYR A 590 26.81 -38.22 0.10
C TYR A 590 27.24 -39.37 1.01
N ASP A 591 26.57 -39.47 2.14
CA ASP A 591 26.75 -40.47 3.19
C ASP A 591 25.51 -41.37 3.20
N LEU A 592 25.74 -42.66 3.04
CA LEU A 592 24.75 -43.72 3.19
C LEU A 592 24.92 -44.36 4.57
N ALA A 593 23.84 -44.54 5.31
CA ALA A 593 23.83 -45.19 6.61
C ALA A 593 22.65 -46.16 6.75
N LEU A 594 22.96 -47.43 7.00
CA LEU A 594 22.00 -48.48 7.34
C LEU A 594 21.70 -48.43 8.84
N ASP A 595 20.42 -48.46 9.19
CA ASP A 595 19.91 -48.47 10.57
C ASP A 595 20.54 -47.39 11.47
N SER A 596 20.72 -46.17 10.95
CA SER A 596 21.41 -45.07 11.66
C SER A 596 20.86 -44.72 13.07
N GLY A 597 19.62 -45.11 13.38
CA GLY A 597 19.00 -44.93 14.70
C GLY A 597 19.25 -46.08 15.69
N ARG A 598 19.94 -47.15 15.30
CA ARG A 598 20.22 -48.33 16.13
C ARG A 598 21.67 -48.32 16.63
N LYS A 599 21.90 -48.89 17.82
CA LYS A 599 23.26 -49.15 18.33
C LYS A 599 24.02 -50.17 17.47
N ASN A 600 23.33 -51.22 17.04
CA ASN A 600 23.88 -52.25 16.16
C ASN A 600 23.05 -52.27 14.88
N SER A 601 23.68 -51.97 13.74
CA SER A 601 23.03 -52.09 12.43
C SER A 601 22.80 -53.55 12.09
N ARG A 602 21.63 -53.88 11.53
CA ARG A 602 21.30 -55.25 11.12
C ARG A 602 21.94 -55.62 9.80
N ALA A 603 22.11 -54.62 8.92
CA ALA A 603 22.74 -54.78 7.62
C ALA A 603 24.02 -53.93 7.51
N ILE A 604 24.94 -54.41 6.69
CA ILE A 604 26.20 -53.74 6.33
C ILE A 604 26.37 -53.74 4.82
N PHE A 605 27.14 -52.79 4.31
CA PHE A 605 27.57 -52.80 2.91
C PHE A 605 28.64 -53.87 2.72
N ASP A 606 28.48 -54.72 1.71
CA ASP A 606 29.42 -55.80 1.41
C ASP A 606 30.83 -55.28 1.10
N GLU A 607 30.91 -54.14 0.40
CA GLU A 607 32.15 -53.50 -0.03
C GLU A 607 32.97 -52.95 1.16
N THR A 608 32.33 -52.20 2.08
CA THR A 608 33.02 -51.54 3.19
C THR A 608 33.05 -52.36 4.48
N LYS A 609 32.28 -53.46 4.53
CA LYS A 609 32.03 -54.26 5.73
C LYS A 609 31.55 -53.43 6.93
N ASN A 610 30.89 -52.31 6.67
CA ASN A 610 30.42 -51.37 7.67
C ASN A 610 28.98 -50.93 7.35
N SER A 611 28.25 -50.39 8.32
CA SER A 611 26.88 -49.90 8.15
C SER A 611 26.80 -48.51 7.50
N THR A 612 27.95 -47.85 7.34
CA THR A 612 28.06 -46.53 6.71
C THR A 612 28.99 -46.55 5.51
N ARG A 613 28.67 -45.76 4.49
CA ARG A 613 29.49 -45.55 3.29
C ARG A 613 29.45 -44.08 2.89
N ARG A 614 30.62 -43.48 2.67
CA ARG A 614 30.75 -42.13 2.12
C ARG A 614 31.20 -42.22 0.67
N GLN A 615 30.55 -41.46 -0.21
CA GLN A 615 30.93 -41.39 -1.62
C GLN A 615 30.96 -39.93 -2.09
N THR A 616 31.94 -39.62 -2.94
CA THR A 616 32.08 -38.29 -3.58
C THR A 616 32.13 -38.47 -5.07
N GLN A 617 31.25 -37.77 -5.79
CA GLN A 617 31.16 -37.85 -7.25
C GLN A 617 30.89 -36.47 -7.86
N THR A 618 31.47 -36.22 -9.03
CA THR A 618 31.13 -35.04 -9.83
C THR A 618 29.94 -35.38 -10.72
N LEU A 619 28.83 -34.68 -10.51
CA LEU A 619 27.58 -34.86 -11.25
C LEU A 619 27.33 -33.66 -12.16
N GLY A 620 26.86 -33.95 -13.37
CA GLY A 620 26.20 -32.95 -14.23
C GLY A 620 24.70 -32.88 -13.92
N LEU A 621 23.90 -32.51 -14.93
CA LEU A 621 22.43 -32.49 -14.82
C LEU A 621 21.77 -33.84 -15.16
N THR A 622 22.56 -34.83 -15.57
CA THR A 622 22.07 -36.17 -15.89
C THR A 622 21.95 -37.03 -14.64
N GLN A 623 20.99 -37.96 -14.65
CA GLN A 623 20.84 -38.93 -13.57
C GLN A 623 22.00 -39.93 -13.59
N THR A 624 22.61 -40.16 -12.43
CA THR A 624 23.69 -41.14 -12.24
C THR A 624 23.28 -42.13 -11.16
N CYS A 625 23.50 -43.43 -11.38
CA CYS A 625 23.12 -44.49 -10.46
C CYS A 625 24.29 -45.40 -10.13
N GLU A 626 24.30 -45.95 -8.92
CA GLU A 626 25.22 -46.97 -8.44
C GLU A 626 24.42 -48.08 -7.73
N THR A 627 24.86 -49.33 -7.87
CA THR A 627 24.25 -50.48 -7.19
C THR A 627 25.19 -51.00 -6.12
N LEU A 628 24.67 -51.19 -4.90
CA LEU A 628 25.44 -51.60 -3.72
C LEU A 628 24.87 -52.88 -3.12
N LYS A 629 25.73 -53.85 -2.82
CA LYS A 629 25.35 -55.11 -2.18
C LYS A 629 25.26 -54.99 -0.66
N LEU A 630 24.27 -55.64 -0.07
CA LEU A 630 23.94 -55.60 1.36
C LEU A 630 24.07 -57.00 1.97
N GLN A 631 24.66 -57.06 3.18
CA GLN A 631 24.82 -58.29 3.96
C GLN A 631 24.23 -58.12 5.35
N LEU A 632 23.64 -59.19 5.89
CA LEU A 632 23.19 -59.23 7.27
C LEU A 632 24.35 -59.69 8.17
N MET A 633 24.57 -59.01 9.30
CA MET A 633 25.72 -59.30 10.17
C MET A 633 25.64 -60.68 10.82
N ASN A 634 24.53 -60.98 11.49
CA ASN A 634 24.27 -62.20 12.28
C ASN A 634 22.76 -62.49 12.28
N CYS A 635 22.33 -63.54 12.99
CA CYS A 635 20.92 -63.75 13.35
C CYS A 635 20.31 -62.47 13.92
N ILE A 636 19.25 -61.96 13.28
CA ILE A 636 18.61 -60.68 13.62
C ILE A 636 17.45 -60.96 14.57
N GLU A 637 17.45 -60.33 15.75
CA GLU A 637 16.34 -60.45 16.71
C GLU A 637 15.08 -59.69 16.25
N ASP A 638 15.28 -58.54 15.61
CA ASP A 638 14.20 -57.67 15.12
C ASP A 638 14.04 -57.79 13.61
N THR A 639 13.21 -58.76 13.22
CA THR A 639 12.80 -59.07 11.85
C THR A 639 11.48 -58.41 11.47
N VAL A 640 10.94 -57.53 12.31
CA VAL A 640 9.61 -56.94 12.12
C VAL A 640 9.70 -55.52 11.56
N SER A 641 10.65 -54.72 12.05
CA SER A 641 10.88 -53.37 11.51
C SER A 641 11.78 -53.40 10.27
N PRO A 642 11.54 -52.57 9.24
CA PRO A 642 12.38 -52.57 8.04
C PRO A 642 13.81 -52.11 8.35
N VAL A 643 14.80 -52.60 7.60
CA VAL A 643 16.14 -52.01 7.57
C VAL A 643 16.04 -50.64 6.91
N VAL A 644 16.52 -49.60 7.60
CA VAL A 644 16.38 -48.22 7.12
C VAL A 644 17.69 -47.78 6.45
N LEU A 645 17.64 -47.40 5.17
CA LEU A 645 18.75 -46.75 4.49
C LEU A 645 18.53 -45.25 4.46
N ARG A 646 19.44 -44.50 5.10
CA ARG A 646 19.43 -43.04 5.11
C ARG A 646 20.53 -42.51 4.20
N LEU A 647 20.19 -41.60 3.30
CA LEU A 647 21.13 -40.84 2.47
C LEU A 647 21.14 -39.39 2.94
N ASN A 648 22.31 -38.85 3.24
CA ASN A 648 22.51 -37.43 3.50
C ASN A 648 23.55 -36.89 2.51
N PHE A 649 23.35 -35.73 1.91
CA PHE A 649 24.30 -35.19 0.94
C PHE A 649 24.66 -33.72 1.19
N SER A 650 25.81 -33.36 0.63
CA SER A 650 26.27 -31.99 0.45
C SER A 650 26.64 -31.78 -1.02
N LEU A 651 26.37 -30.59 -1.54
CA LEU A 651 26.65 -30.23 -2.92
C LEU A 651 27.48 -28.96 -2.96
N VAL A 652 28.57 -29.00 -3.72
CA VAL A 652 29.42 -27.84 -4.02
C VAL A 652 29.51 -27.67 -5.54
N GLY A 653 28.95 -26.58 -6.06
CA GLY A 653 29.03 -26.26 -7.48
C GLY A 653 30.45 -25.94 -7.93
N THR A 654 30.85 -26.44 -9.11
CA THR A 654 32.15 -26.12 -9.69
C THR A 654 32.13 -24.69 -10.26
N PRO A 655 33.22 -23.91 -10.13
CA PRO A 655 33.26 -22.55 -10.65
C PRO A 655 33.18 -22.50 -12.17
N LEU A 656 32.34 -21.61 -12.69
CA LEU A 656 32.15 -21.36 -14.12
C LEU A 656 33.11 -20.25 -14.56
N SER A 657 34.23 -20.63 -15.19
CA SER A 657 35.28 -19.70 -15.63
C SER A 657 34.76 -18.66 -16.63
N ALA A 658 33.80 -19.03 -17.49
CA ALA A 658 33.18 -18.14 -18.48
C ALA A 658 32.47 -16.92 -17.88
N PHE A 659 32.05 -17.01 -16.61
CA PHE A 659 31.32 -15.95 -15.90
C PHE A 659 32.04 -15.55 -14.61
N GLY A 660 33.36 -15.37 -14.65
CA GLY A 660 34.13 -14.88 -13.51
C GLY A 660 34.01 -15.79 -12.27
N ASN A 661 34.15 -17.11 -12.48
CA ASN A 661 34.09 -18.13 -11.42
C ASN A 661 32.76 -18.16 -10.64
N LEU A 662 31.64 -17.87 -11.30
CA LEU A 662 30.30 -18.03 -10.73
C LEU A 662 30.10 -19.48 -10.28
N ARG A 663 29.56 -19.69 -9.08
CA ARG A 663 29.36 -21.03 -8.52
C ARG A 663 27.87 -21.32 -8.37
N PRO A 664 27.37 -22.45 -8.90
CA PRO A 664 26.04 -22.95 -8.57
C PRO A 664 25.93 -23.28 -7.08
N VAL A 665 24.74 -23.08 -6.51
CA VAL A 665 24.44 -23.32 -5.10
C VAL A 665 23.22 -24.22 -4.94
N LEU A 666 23.22 -25.01 -3.88
CA LEU A 666 22.05 -25.81 -3.51
C LEU A 666 20.97 -24.86 -2.94
N ALA A 667 19.71 -25.06 -3.35
CA ALA A 667 18.59 -24.32 -2.80
C ALA A 667 18.55 -24.43 -1.26
N VAL A 668 18.22 -23.33 -0.58
CA VAL A 668 18.28 -23.25 0.90
C VAL A 668 17.28 -24.22 1.53
N GLU A 669 16.11 -24.34 0.90
CA GLU A 669 15.00 -25.20 1.26
C GLU A 669 15.08 -26.63 0.69
N ALA A 670 16.17 -27.00 0.01
CA ALA A 670 16.32 -28.33 -0.54
C ALA A 670 16.36 -29.41 0.54
N GLN A 671 15.60 -30.48 0.35
CA GLN A 671 15.70 -31.69 1.17
C GLN A 671 17.10 -32.29 1.02
N ARG A 672 17.83 -32.42 2.14
CA ARG A 672 19.21 -32.98 2.16
C ARG A 672 19.27 -34.44 2.58
N VAL A 673 18.20 -34.94 3.20
CA VAL A 673 18.13 -36.27 3.79
C VAL A 673 17.01 -37.04 3.11
N PHE A 674 17.34 -38.18 2.52
CA PHE A 674 16.40 -39.12 1.94
C PHE A 674 16.45 -40.43 2.73
N THR A 675 15.35 -41.17 2.74
CA THR A 675 15.26 -42.44 3.47
C THR A 675 14.50 -43.46 2.64
N ALA A 676 15.02 -44.68 2.57
CA ALA A 676 14.38 -45.81 1.96
C ALA A 676 14.31 -46.97 2.96
N LEU A 677 13.28 -47.81 2.79
CA LEU A 677 12.95 -48.89 3.71
C LEU A 677 13.14 -50.22 3.00
N PHE A 678 13.86 -51.14 3.64
CA PHE A 678 14.04 -52.51 3.18
C PHE A 678 13.33 -53.47 4.15
N PRO A 679 12.04 -53.77 3.93
CA PRO A 679 11.25 -54.61 4.83
C PRO A 679 11.71 -56.07 4.80
N PHE A 680 11.39 -56.83 5.86
CA PHE A 680 11.58 -58.27 5.90
C PHE A 680 10.34 -58.99 5.38
N GLU A 681 10.53 -60.15 4.76
CA GLU A 681 9.44 -61.03 4.34
C GLU A 681 8.60 -61.48 5.55
N LYS A 682 7.27 -61.44 5.40
CA LYS A 682 6.31 -61.63 6.50
C LYS A 682 6.08 -63.10 6.85
N ASN A 683 5.73 -63.35 8.12
CA ASN A 683 5.37 -64.70 8.56
C ASN A 683 3.88 -64.98 8.30
N CYS A 684 3.57 -65.49 7.12
CA CYS A 684 2.21 -65.71 6.59
C CYS A 684 1.77 -67.19 6.66
N GLY A 685 2.18 -67.96 7.66
CA GLY A 685 1.85 -69.39 7.71
C GLY A 685 2.49 -70.22 6.59
N ASN A 686 1.96 -71.43 6.34
CA ASN A 686 2.55 -72.41 5.41
C ASN A 686 2.17 -72.19 3.94
N ASP A 687 1.13 -71.39 3.66
CA ASP A 687 0.73 -71.04 2.30
C ASP A 687 1.44 -69.76 1.78
N ASN A 688 2.23 -69.10 2.63
CA ASN A 688 2.94 -67.84 2.37
C ASN A 688 2.01 -66.68 1.92
N ILE A 689 0.71 -66.74 2.23
CA ILE A 689 -0.27 -65.72 1.85
C ILE A 689 -0.87 -65.10 3.12
N CYS A 690 -0.37 -63.94 3.54
CA CYS A 690 -0.93 -63.25 4.69
C CYS A 690 -2.34 -62.73 4.35
N GLN A 691 -3.37 -63.24 5.04
CA GLN A 691 -4.77 -62.82 4.86
C GLN A 691 -5.32 -62.20 6.14
N ASP A 692 -5.32 -60.87 6.20
CA ASP A 692 -6.06 -60.12 7.23
C ASP A 692 -7.51 -59.86 6.81
N ASP A 693 -8.38 -59.59 7.78
CA ASP A 693 -9.77 -59.12 7.58
C ASP A 693 -9.97 -57.82 8.36
N LEU A 694 -9.59 -56.72 7.72
CA LEU A 694 -9.65 -55.38 8.31
C LEU A 694 -11.01 -54.73 8.09
N SER A 695 -11.54 -54.11 9.15
CA SER A 695 -12.73 -53.27 9.09
C SER A 695 -12.55 -51.96 9.85
N ILE A 696 -13.20 -50.89 9.37
CA ILE A 696 -13.21 -49.58 10.00
C ILE A 696 -14.63 -49.04 10.11
N THR A 697 -14.97 -48.42 11.24
CA THR A 697 -16.21 -47.68 11.45
C THR A 697 -15.94 -46.41 12.24
N PHE A 698 -16.76 -45.36 12.08
CA PHE A 698 -16.62 -44.16 12.90
C PHE A 698 -17.94 -43.42 13.13
N SER A 699 -17.99 -42.58 14.16
CA SER A 699 -19.15 -41.74 14.51
C SER A 699 -18.76 -40.34 14.98
N PHE A 700 -19.68 -39.38 14.89
CA PHE A 700 -19.46 -37.96 15.26
C PHE A 700 -19.81 -37.63 16.71
N MET A 701 -19.66 -38.58 17.64
CA MET A 701 -19.90 -38.39 19.09
C MET A 701 -21.23 -37.70 19.46
N GLY A 702 -22.29 -37.90 18.68
CA GLY A 702 -23.63 -37.33 18.92
C GLY A 702 -23.87 -35.93 18.35
N LEU A 703 -23.00 -35.40 17.48
CA LEU A 703 -23.24 -34.16 16.75
C LEU A 703 -24.25 -34.36 15.60
N ASP A 704 -25.35 -33.59 15.60
CA ASP A 704 -26.33 -33.57 14.50
C ASP A 704 -25.91 -32.68 13.33
N TYR A 705 -25.09 -31.65 13.59
CA TYR A 705 -24.56 -30.74 12.57
C TYR A 705 -23.25 -30.07 13.03
N LEU A 706 -22.42 -29.64 12.07
CA LEU A 706 -21.21 -28.85 12.29
C LEU A 706 -21.50 -27.36 12.08
N VAL A 707 -21.04 -26.49 12.97
CA VAL A 707 -21.14 -25.02 12.81
C VAL A 707 -19.76 -24.42 12.50
N VAL A 708 -19.56 -23.99 11.26
CA VAL A 708 -18.31 -23.33 10.85
C VAL A 708 -18.30 -21.88 11.37
N GLY A 709 -17.28 -21.54 12.16
CA GLY A 709 -17.16 -20.29 12.92
C GLY A 709 -17.28 -20.48 14.43
N GLY A 710 -17.95 -21.56 14.86
CA GLY A 710 -18.19 -21.91 16.26
C GLY A 710 -17.01 -22.66 16.93
N PRO A 711 -17.26 -23.77 17.68
CA PRO A 711 -16.19 -24.50 18.35
C PRO A 711 -15.10 -24.93 17.37
N ARG A 712 -13.83 -24.69 17.73
CA ARG A 712 -12.70 -24.96 16.86
C ARG A 712 -12.41 -26.44 16.67
N GLU A 713 -12.94 -27.31 17.53
CA GLU A 713 -12.61 -28.73 17.57
C GLU A 713 -13.79 -29.59 17.12
N PHE A 714 -13.52 -30.54 16.22
CA PHE A 714 -14.44 -31.54 15.71
C PHE A 714 -13.87 -32.94 15.96
N ASN A 715 -14.52 -33.70 16.85
CA ASN A 715 -14.06 -35.02 17.28
C ASN A 715 -14.82 -36.14 16.56
N VAL A 716 -14.07 -37.16 16.13
CA VAL A 716 -14.60 -38.37 15.50
C VAL A 716 -14.07 -39.58 16.26
N THR A 717 -14.94 -40.49 16.65
CA THR A 717 -14.54 -41.75 17.29
C THR A 717 -14.50 -42.84 16.23
N ALA A 718 -13.33 -43.42 16.00
CA ALA A 718 -13.10 -44.47 15.01
C ALA A 718 -12.70 -45.78 15.68
N THR A 719 -13.19 -46.89 15.11
CA THR A 719 -12.89 -48.25 15.54
C THR A 719 -12.34 -49.04 14.37
N VAL A 720 -11.19 -49.68 14.58
CA VAL A 720 -10.50 -50.54 13.60
C VAL A 720 -10.41 -51.94 14.18
N ARG A 721 -10.77 -52.95 13.39
CA ARG A 721 -10.82 -54.35 13.81
C ARG A 721 -10.16 -55.26 12.78
N ASN A 722 -9.44 -56.28 13.25
CA ASN A 722 -8.82 -57.35 12.45
C ASN A 722 -9.38 -58.70 12.89
N ASP A 723 -10.17 -59.35 12.02
CA ASP A 723 -10.74 -60.69 12.25
C ASP A 723 -9.99 -61.81 11.47
N GLY A 724 -8.90 -61.47 10.79
CA GLY A 724 -8.04 -62.40 10.04
C GLY A 724 -6.70 -62.64 10.73
N GLU A 725 -5.69 -63.02 9.96
CA GLU A 725 -4.30 -63.20 10.42
C GLU A 725 -3.65 -61.86 10.82
N ASP A 726 -2.44 -61.92 11.35
CA ASP A 726 -1.65 -60.73 11.71
C ASP A 726 -1.53 -59.74 10.53
N SER A 727 -1.98 -58.51 10.77
CA SER A 727 -1.95 -57.43 9.81
C SER A 727 -0.68 -56.59 10.01
N TYR A 728 0.16 -56.53 8.98
CA TYR A 728 1.43 -55.79 9.03
C TYR A 728 1.26 -54.38 8.50
N ARG A 729 1.76 -53.39 9.26
CA ARG A 729 1.63 -51.94 9.03
C ARG A 729 0.21 -51.50 8.70
N THR A 730 -0.75 -51.92 9.52
CA THR A 730 -2.13 -51.46 9.42
C THR A 730 -2.20 -49.94 9.54
N GLN A 731 -2.77 -49.28 8.54
CA GLN A 731 -2.97 -47.83 8.49
C GLN A 731 -4.45 -47.51 8.26
N ALA A 732 -5.00 -46.63 9.09
CA ALA A 732 -6.32 -46.04 8.91
C ALA A 732 -6.17 -44.62 8.34
N THR A 733 -6.55 -44.44 7.07
CA THR A 733 -6.47 -43.17 6.34
C THR A 733 -7.83 -42.48 6.30
N PHE A 734 -7.91 -41.27 6.86
CA PHE A 734 -9.10 -40.42 6.82
C PHE A 734 -8.96 -39.38 5.71
N PHE A 735 -9.99 -39.24 4.88
CA PHE A 735 -10.11 -38.28 3.79
C PHE A 735 -11.17 -37.24 4.14
N PHE A 736 -10.78 -35.96 4.09
CA PHE A 736 -11.62 -34.83 4.46
C PHE A 736 -11.38 -33.63 3.55
N PRO A 737 -12.37 -32.73 3.38
CA PRO A 737 -12.22 -31.53 2.56
C PRO A 737 -11.28 -30.48 3.18
N PRO A 738 -10.75 -29.57 2.35
CA PRO A 738 -9.92 -28.47 2.83
C PRO A 738 -10.79 -27.53 3.68
N GLY A 739 -10.26 -27.16 4.86
CA GLY A 739 -11.00 -26.44 5.91
C GLY A 739 -11.11 -27.23 7.23
N LEU A 740 -10.81 -28.53 7.20
CA LEU A 740 -10.46 -29.32 8.38
C LEU A 740 -8.95 -29.57 8.40
N SER A 741 -8.35 -29.61 9.59
CA SER A 741 -6.96 -30.04 9.78
C SER A 741 -6.83 -30.99 10.97
N TYR A 742 -6.14 -32.10 10.78
CA TYR A 742 -5.86 -33.04 11.87
C TYR A 742 -5.03 -32.36 12.98
N ARG A 743 -5.40 -32.58 14.24
CA ARG A 743 -4.70 -32.06 15.42
C ARG A 743 -4.08 -33.13 16.28
N VAL A 744 -4.87 -34.12 16.72
CA VAL A 744 -4.41 -35.16 17.65
C VAL A 744 -5.28 -36.41 17.56
N SER A 745 -4.69 -37.57 17.81
CA SER A 745 -5.40 -38.82 18.09
C SER A 745 -5.11 -39.29 19.51
N ARG A 746 -6.13 -39.80 20.19
CA ARG A 746 -5.99 -40.41 21.52
C ARG A 746 -6.70 -41.77 21.53
N PRO A 747 -6.00 -42.87 21.86
CA PRO A 747 -6.68 -44.15 22.08
C PRO A 747 -7.62 -44.01 23.27
N GLN A 748 -8.82 -44.58 23.16
CA GLN A 748 -9.73 -44.62 24.30
C GLN A 748 -9.19 -45.68 25.27
N ASN A 749 -8.90 -45.29 26.51
CA ASN A 749 -8.47 -46.24 27.55
C ASN A 749 -9.62 -47.22 27.82
N GLN A 750 -9.62 -48.35 27.12
CA GLN A 750 -10.37 -49.51 27.53
C GLN A 750 -9.63 -50.20 28.68
N ARG A 751 -10.40 -50.81 29.59
CA ARG A 751 -9.90 -51.59 30.74
C ARG A 751 -9.19 -52.89 30.33
N SER A 752 -8.53 -52.93 29.17
CA SER A 752 -7.78 -54.05 28.63
C SER A 752 -6.33 -53.99 29.11
N GLN A 753 -5.75 -55.14 29.48
CA GLN A 753 -4.40 -55.26 30.05
C GLN A 753 -3.24 -54.92 29.07
N ARG A 754 -3.53 -54.48 27.83
CA ARG A 754 -2.53 -54.06 26.83
C ARG A 754 -2.87 -52.66 26.27
N PRO A 755 -1.94 -51.69 26.33
CA PRO A 755 -2.15 -50.38 25.73
C PRO A 755 -1.91 -50.43 24.21
N TRP A 756 -2.95 -50.19 23.42
CA TRP A 756 -2.83 -50.03 21.96
C TRP A 756 -2.12 -48.72 21.62
N ARG A 757 -1.16 -48.77 20.67
CA ARG A 757 -0.48 -47.57 20.16
C ARG A 757 -1.11 -47.12 18.85
N VAL A 758 -1.54 -45.86 18.80
CA VAL A 758 -2.01 -45.21 17.57
C VAL A 758 -1.19 -43.94 17.38
N GLY A 759 -0.53 -43.80 16.23
CA GLY A 759 0.22 -42.61 15.85
C GLY A 759 -0.21 -42.17 14.46
N CYS A 760 -0.58 -40.91 14.29
CA CYS A 760 -1.05 -40.40 13.01
C CYS A 760 -0.11 -39.34 12.45
N GLU A 761 0.08 -39.42 11.14
CA GLU A 761 0.88 -38.50 10.35
C GLU A 761 0.04 -37.94 9.20
N LEU A 762 0.35 -36.71 8.78
CA LEU A 762 -0.29 -36.10 7.63
C LEU A 762 0.22 -36.80 6.37
N ALA A 763 -0.67 -37.39 5.58
CA ALA A 763 -0.27 -38.13 4.38
C ALA A 763 -0.16 -37.17 3.19
N SER A 764 1.03 -37.07 2.60
CA SER A 764 1.26 -36.36 1.33
C SER A 764 0.86 -37.27 0.17
N SER A 765 -0.42 -37.31 -0.20
CA SER A 765 -0.86 -38.15 -1.33
C SER A 765 -0.61 -37.47 -2.67
N THR A 766 0.31 -38.03 -3.47
CA THR A 766 0.52 -37.75 -4.90
C THR A 766 -0.48 -38.48 -5.81
N GLU A 767 -1.39 -39.29 -5.25
CA GLU A 767 -2.29 -40.17 -6.03
C GLU A 767 -3.75 -40.11 -5.57
N VAL A 768 -4.37 -38.93 -5.54
CA VAL A 768 -5.81 -38.81 -5.82
C VAL A 768 -6.00 -37.49 -6.53
N SER A 769 -6.44 -37.53 -7.77
CA SER A 769 -6.98 -36.37 -8.48
C SER A 769 -8.21 -35.84 -7.72
N GLY A 770 -8.02 -34.90 -6.80
CA GLY A 770 -9.10 -34.24 -6.07
C GLY A 770 -8.60 -33.32 -4.95
N PRO A 771 -9.45 -32.41 -4.43
CA PRO A 771 -9.09 -31.41 -3.41
C PRO A 771 -9.10 -31.96 -1.97
N LEU A 772 -9.22 -33.27 -1.75
CA LEU A 772 -9.35 -33.87 -0.41
C LEU A 772 -7.97 -34.02 0.26
N LEU A 773 -7.86 -33.59 1.51
CA LEU A 773 -6.71 -33.85 2.37
C LEU A 773 -6.83 -35.24 3.00
N SER A 774 -5.69 -35.82 3.37
CA SER A 774 -5.68 -37.11 4.05
C SER A 774 -4.76 -37.14 5.27
N THR A 775 -5.12 -37.97 6.25
CA THR A 775 -4.31 -38.24 7.45
C THR A 775 -4.32 -39.73 7.69
N SER A 776 -3.13 -40.32 7.82
CA SER A 776 -2.94 -41.75 8.00
C SER A 776 -2.51 -42.05 9.44
N CYS A 777 -3.27 -42.90 10.11
CA CYS A 777 -3.02 -43.36 11.46
C CYS A 777 -2.48 -44.78 11.46
N SER A 778 -1.25 -44.97 11.92
CA SER A 778 -0.65 -46.28 12.13
C SER A 778 -1.26 -46.95 13.35
N ILE A 779 -1.81 -48.16 13.16
CA ILE A 779 -2.48 -48.95 14.20
C ILE A 779 -1.52 -50.02 14.71
N ASN A 780 -1.18 -49.95 16.00
CA ASN A 780 -0.33 -50.91 16.71
C ASN A 780 0.95 -51.32 15.95
N HIS A 781 1.64 -50.33 15.38
CA HIS A 781 2.80 -50.58 14.54
C HIS A 781 3.89 -51.40 15.28
N PRO A 782 4.47 -52.44 14.65
CA PRO A 782 4.30 -52.86 13.25
C PRO A 782 3.23 -53.94 12.98
N ILE A 783 2.69 -54.62 14.01
CA ILE A 783 1.74 -55.74 13.87
C ILE A 783 0.44 -55.42 14.59
N PHE A 784 -0.68 -55.40 13.85
CA PHE A 784 -2.02 -55.44 14.41
C PHE A 784 -2.47 -56.91 14.48
N PRO A 785 -2.51 -57.51 15.68
CA PRO A 785 -2.64 -58.96 15.80
C PRO A 785 -3.98 -59.48 15.28
N GLU A 786 -4.04 -60.78 15.00
CA GLU A 786 -5.30 -61.47 14.75
C GLU A 786 -6.33 -61.23 15.87
N ASN A 787 -7.61 -61.22 15.51
CA ASN A 787 -8.76 -61.07 16.44
C ASN A 787 -8.64 -59.88 17.40
N SER A 788 -8.17 -58.74 16.92
CA SER A 788 -7.91 -57.53 17.71
C SER A 788 -8.79 -56.35 17.26
N GLU A 789 -9.15 -55.49 18.21
CA GLU A 789 -9.94 -54.27 17.97
C GLU A 789 -9.35 -53.09 18.74
N VAL A 790 -9.32 -51.91 18.10
CA VAL A 790 -8.89 -50.65 18.72
C VAL A 790 -9.90 -49.54 18.43
N THR A 791 -10.27 -48.79 19.47
CA THR A 791 -11.09 -47.58 19.35
C THR A 791 -10.27 -46.36 19.78
N PHE A 792 -10.28 -45.31 18.96
CA PHE A 792 -9.57 -44.07 19.23
C PHE A 792 -10.36 -42.86 18.75
N ASN A 793 -10.11 -41.71 19.39
CA ASN A 793 -10.66 -40.44 18.97
C ASN A 793 -9.66 -39.72 18.08
N ILE A 794 -10.12 -39.20 16.95
CA ILE A 794 -9.39 -38.30 16.07
C ILE A 794 -10.04 -36.92 16.14
N THR A 795 -9.23 -35.90 16.45
CA THR A 795 -9.67 -34.51 16.55
C THR A 795 -9.20 -33.73 15.34
N PHE A 796 -10.13 -33.04 14.69
CA PHE A 796 -9.89 -32.09 13.62
C PHE A 796 -10.11 -30.67 14.15
N ASP A 797 -9.25 -29.74 13.78
CA ASP A 797 -9.55 -28.32 13.87
C ASP A 797 -10.37 -27.88 12.65
N VAL A 798 -11.34 -27.01 12.87
CA VAL A 798 -12.21 -26.45 11.82
C VAL A 798 -11.84 -24.98 11.61
N ASP A 799 -11.44 -24.63 10.39
CA ASP A 799 -11.17 -23.24 10.03
C ASP A 799 -12.50 -22.44 10.03
N ALA A 800 -12.53 -21.34 10.79
CA ALA A 800 -13.67 -20.43 10.86
C ALA A 800 -14.09 -19.88 9.47
N LYS A 801 -13.16 -19.83 8.51
CA LYS A 801 -13.37 -19.39 7.13
C LYS A 801 -13.58 -20.53 6.12
N ALA A 802 -13.60 -21.79 6.56
CA ALA A 802 -13.79 -22.97 5.68
C ALA A 802 -15.08 -22.91 4.84
N SER A 803 -15.04 -23.34 3.58
CA SER A 803 -16.23 -23.41 2.72
C SER A 803 -16.59 -24.86 2.44
N LEU A 804 -17.16 -25.53 3.44
CA LEU A 804 -17.46 -26.97 3.42
C LEU A 804 -18.75 -27.34 2.66
N GLY A 805 -19.49 -26.35 2.15
CA GLY A 805 -20.82 -26.56 1.58
C GLY A 805 -21.91 -26.77 2.65
N ASN A 806 -22.99 -27.48 2.29
CA ASN A 806 -24.11 -27.80 3.18
C ASN A 806 -23.97 -29.15 3.91
N LYS A 807 -22.99 -29.97 3.50
CA LYS A 807 -22.71 -31.29 4.08
C LYS A 807 -21.20 -31.54 4.07
N LEU A 808 -20.68 -32.04 5.17
CA LEU A 808 -19.32 -32.53 5.32
C LEU A 808 -19.32 -34.04 5.08
N LEU A 809 -18.60 -34.50 4.07
CA LEU A 809 -18.34 -35.92 3.83
C LEU A 809 -16.97 -36.28 4.43
N LEU A 810 -16.96 -37.21 5.40
CA LEU A 810 -15.74 -37.83 5.89
C LEU A 810 -15.70 -39.26 5.37
N LYS A 811 -14.54 -39.68 4.83
CA LYS A 811 -14.32 -41.07 4.40
C LYS A 811 -13.10 -41.62 5.11
N ALA A 812 -13.13 -42.87 5.54
CA ALA A 812 -12.01 -43.56 6.14
C ALA A 812 -11.76 -44.88 5.41
N ASN A 813 -10.49 -45.23 5.22
CA ASN A 813 -10.04 -46.48 4.64
C ASN A 813 -9.01 -47.11 5.57
N VAL A 814 -9.09 -48.41 5.83
CA VAL A 814 -8.06 -49.16 6.53
C VAL A 814 -7.33 -50.09 5.55
N THR A 815 -6.00 -50.01 5.54
CA THR A 815 -5.15 -50.77 4.62
C THR A 815 -4.01 -51.43 5.39
N SER A 816 -3.50 -52.54 4.88
CA SER A 816 -2.27 -53.17 5.33
C SER A 816 -1.34 -53.43 4.15
N GLU A 817 -0.13 -53.87 4.45
CA GLU A 817 0.82 -54.31 3.43
C GLU A 817 0.58 -55.79 3.01
N ASN A 818 -0.48 -56.46 3.47
CA ASN A 818 -0.70 -57.89 3.22
C ASN A 818 -1.18 -58.16 1.77
N ASN A 819 -1.04 -59.40 1.28
CA ASN A 819 -1.15 -59.75 -0.15
C ASN A 819 -2.58 -59.73 -0.73
N LYS A 820 -3.60 -59.37 0.06
CA LYS A 820 -5.01 -59.47 -0.32
C LYS A 820 -5.62 -58.11 -0.71
N ALA A 821 -6.50 -58.12 -1.70
CA ALA A 821 -7.29 -56.95 -2.07
C ALA A 821 -8.25 -56.53 -0.93
N SER A 822 -8.33 -55.23 -0.66
CA SER A 822 -9.16 -54.66 0.41
C SER A 822 -10.63 -55.08 0.31
N SER A 823 -11.21 -55.58 1.39
CA SER A 823 -12.63 -55.91 1.48
C SER A 823 -13.51 -54.65 1.46
N SER A 824 -14.82 -54.77 1.17
CA SER A 824 -15.74 -53.64 1.27
C SER A 824 -15.89 -53.09 2.70
N LYS A 825 -15.59 -53.91 3.72
CA LYS A 825 -15.60 -53.52 5.14
C LYS A 825 -14.42 -52.62 5.51
N ALA A 826 -13.38 -52.57 4.67
CA ALA A 826 -12.19 -51.75 4.89
C ALA A 826 -12.44 -50.25 4.65
N THR A 827 -13.59 -49.87 4.06
CA THR A 827 -13.95 -48.47 3.82
C THR A 827 -15.26 -48.10 4.50
N PHE A 828 -15.28 -46.94 5.14
CA PHE A 828 -16.48 -46.37 5.76
C PHE A 828 -16.60 -44.88 5.44
N GLN A 829 -17.82 -44.38 5.29
CA GLN A 829 -18.06 -42.96 5.02
C GLN A 829 -19.32 -42.49 5.75
N LEU A 830 -19.31 -41.24 6.19
CA LEU A 830 -20.42 -40.63 6.93
C LEU A 830 -20.55 -39.15 6.54
N GLU A 831 -21.79 -38.67 6.44
CA GLU A 831 -22.10 -37.27 6.13
C GLU A 831 -22.60 -36.55 7.39
N LEU A 832 -22.16 -35.29 7.58
CA LEU A 832 -22.62 -34.41 8.64
C LEU A 832 -23.15 -33.09 8.04
N PRO A 833 -24.40 -32.67 8.33
CA PRO A 833 -24.90 -31.37 7.91
C PRO A 833 -24.03 -30.21 8.42
N VAL A 834 -23.83 -29.18 7.59
CA VAL A 834 -23.00 -28.02 7.94
C VAL A 834 -23.84 -26.74 7.96
N LYS A 835 -23.70 -25.97 9.04
CA LYS A 835 -24.20 -24.60 9.19
C LYS A 835 -23.04 -23.63 9.35
N TYR A 836 -23.31 -22.35 9.11
CA TYR A 836 -22.32 -21.29 9.23
C TYR A 836 -22.76 -20.30 10.30
N GLU A 837 -21.83 -19.91 11.17
CA GLU A 837 -22.09 -18.89 12.17
C GLU A 837 -22.19 -17.51 11.50
N VAL A 838 -23.25 -16.78 11.84
CA VAL A 838 -23.54 -15.45 11.32
C VAL A 838 -23.96 -14.58 12.49
N TYR A 839 -23.39 -13.38 12.56
CA TYR A 839 -23.71 -12.40 13.58
C TYR A 839 -24.04 -11.07 12.92
N THR A 840 -25.34 -10.75 12.88
CA THR A 840 -25.85 -9.51 12.30
C THR A 840 -26.59 -8.72 13.35
N VAL A 841 -26.35 -7.40 13.38
CA VAL A 841 -26.95 -6.50 14.36
C VAL A 841 -27.61 -5.34 13.62
N ILE A 842 -28.86 -5.07 13.96
CA ILE A 842 -29.60 -3.89 13.51
C ILE A 842 -29.68 -2.93 14.70
N SER A 843 -29.19 -1.70 14.52
CA SER A 843 -29.16 -0.69 15.58
C SER A 843 -29.81 0.61 15.13
N ARG A 844 -30.72 1.15 15.94
CA ARG A 844 -31.28 2.49 15.74
C ARG A 844 -30.20 3.54 15.99
N GLN A 845 -30.07 4.50 15.08
CA GLN A 845 -29.08 5.58 15.21
C GLN A 845 -29.63 6.71 16.08
N GLU A 846 -28.72 7.44 16.75
CA GLU A 846 -29.08 8.48 17.71
C GLU A 846 -29.81 9.67 17.09
N GLU A 847 -29.58 9.93 15.80
CA GLU A 847 -30.18 11.02 15.02
C GLU A 847 -31.67 10.76 14.71
N SER A 848 -32.19 9.56 15.00
CA SER A 848 -33.60 9.25 14.77
C SER A 848 -34.51 10.08 15.68
N THR A 849 -35.61 10.62 15.14
CA THR A 849 -36.58 11.44 15.89
C THR A 849 -37.06 10.75 17.16
N LYS A 850 -36.75 11.33 18.34
CA LYS A 850 -37.07 10.74 19.65
C LYS A 850 -38.51 11.05 20.09
N TYR A 851 -38.94 12.29 19.86
CA TYR A 851 -40.29 12.76 20.17
C TYR A 851 -40.65 13.93 19.23
N LEU A 852 -41.95 14.18 19.10
CA LEU A 852 -42.50 15.36 18.46
C LEU A 852 -43.28 16.17 19.49
N ASN A 853 -42.95 17.45 19.62
CA ASN A 853 -43.78 18.39 20.39
C ASN A 853 -44.83 19.01 19.46
N PHE A 854 -46.09 18.99 19.85
CA PHE A 854 -47.18 19.66 19.13
C PHE A 854 -48.11 20.35 20.13
N SER A 855 -48.72 21.45 19.69
CA SER A 855 -49.76 22.16 20.45
C SER A 855 -51.14 21.74 19.96
N THR A 856 -52.19 22.05 20.73
CA THR A 856 -53.58 21.80 20.33
C THR A 856 -54.01 22.60 19.08
N PHE A 857 -53.22 23.60 18.67
CA PHE A 857 -53.44 24.36 17.43
C PHE A 857 -52.79 23.72 16.19
N ASP A 858 -52.01 22.64 16.37
CA ASP A 858 -51.25 21.97 15.30
C ASP A 858 -51.94 20.70 14.76
N GLU A 859 -53.22 20.44 15.05
CA GLU A 859 -53.95 19.21 14.66
C GLU A 859 -53.87 18.86 13.15
N LYS A 860 -53.65 19.86 12.28
CA LYS A 860 -53.54 19.68 10.83
C LYS A 860 -52.11 19.74 10.28
N LYS A 861 -51.08 19.90 11.13
CA LYS A 861 -49.69 20.03 10.69
C LYS A 861 -48.96 18.70 10.76
N MET A 862 -48.45 18.26 9.61
CA MET A 862 -47.47 17.17 9.55
C MET A 862 -46.10 17.69 9.93
N LYS A 863 -45.36 16.92 10.73
CA LYS A 863 -43.95 17.17 11.03
C LYS A 863 -43.12 16.02 10.49
N GLU A 864 -41.92 16.35 10.03
CA GLU A 864 -40.99 15.35 9.52
C GLU A 864 -40.50 14.45 10.66
N VAL A 865 -40.54 13.13 10.42
CA VAL A 865 -40.06 12.10 11.33
C VAL A 865 -39.09 11.23 10.55
N GLU A 866 -37.88 11.09 11.09
CA GLU A 866 -36.84 10.28 10.48
C GLU A 866 -36.39 9.20 11.45
N HIS A 867 -36.44 7.93 11.03
CA HIS A 867 -35.88 6.80 11.77
C HIS A 867 -34.73 6.19 10.98
N ARG A 868 -33.52 6.30 11.52
CA ARG A 868 -32.29 5.78 10.90
C ARG A 868 -31.88 4.48 11.57
N TYR A 869 -31.62 3.46 10.75
CA TYR A 869 -31.12 2.17 11.20
C TYR A 869 -29.80 1.84 10.52
N ARG A 870 -28.86 1.27 11.27
CA ARG A 870 -27.61 0.75 10.75
C ARG A 870 -27.59 -0.76 10.94
N VAL A 871 -27.42 -1.45 9.83
CA VAL A 871 -27.24 -2.90 9.80
C VAL A 871 -25.74 -3.17 9.71
N LYS A 872 -25.20 -3.87 10.70
CA LYS A 872 -23.80 -4.30 10.72
C LYS A 872 -23.75 -5.81 10.66
N ASN A 873 -22.98 -6.34 9.73
CA ASN A 873 -22.53 -7.72 9.78
C ASN A 873 -21.23 -7.76 10.58
N LEU A 874 -21.27 -8.36 11.76
CA LEU A 874 -20.13 -8.53 12.65
C LEU A 874 -19.46 -9.90 12.46
N SER A 875 -20.01 -10.75 11.60
CA SER A 875 -19.38 -12.03 11.25
C SER A 875 -18.20 -11.84 10.30
N GLN A 876 -17.36 -12.86 10.23
CA GLN A 876 -16.26 -12.91 9.27
C GLN A 876 -16.72 -13.28 7.83
N ARG A 877 -18.03 -13.49 7.60
CA ARG A 877 -18.58 -13.96 6.33
C ARG A 877 -19.56 -12.96 5.72
N GLY A 878 -19.49 -12.78 4.40
CA GLY A 878 -20.51 -12.05 3.65
C GLY A 878 -21.81 -12.86 3.58
N LEU A 879 -22.95 -12.20 3.79
CA LEU A 879 -24.28 -12.85 3.76
C LEU A 879 -25.28 -11.98 3.00
N ALA A 880 -26.16 -12.63 2.24
CA ALA A 880 -27.35 -12.00 1.69
C ALA A 880 -28.41 -11.90 2.80
N ILE A 881 -28.64 -10.69 3.30
CA ILE A 881 -29.69 -10.40 4.29
C ILE A 881 -30.91 -9.78 3.61
N SER A 882 -32.09 -10.08 4.14
CA SER A 882 -33.30 -9.31 3.88
C SER A 882 -33.71 -8.58 5.16
N VAL A 883 -33.96 -7.28 5.05
CA VAL A 883 -34.28 -6.42 6.19
C VAL A 883 -35.69 -5.90 6.01
N ASN A 884 -36.57 -6.28 6.94
CA ASN A 884 -37.97 -5.87 6.92
C ASN A 884 -38.19 -4.70 7.89
N PHE A 885 -38.62 -3.56 7.36
CA PHE A 885 -39.04 -2.42 8.17
C PHE A 885 -40.56 -2.38 8.28
N TRP A 886 -41.05 -2.17 9.51
CA TRP A 886 -42.47 -2.07 9.81
C TRP A 886 -42.78 -0.64 10.23
N ALA A 887 -43.51 0.11 9.40
CA ALA A 887 -43.89 1.50 9.65
C ALA A 887 -45.42 1.62 9.78
N PRO A 888 -45.95 2.21 10.87
CA PRO A 888 -47.37 2.43 11.03
C PRO A 888 -47.85 3.63 10.20
N VAL A 889 -48.53 3.37 9.07
CA VAL A 889 -48.96 4.41 8.13
C VAL A 889 -50.39 4.90 8.35
N LEU A 890 -51.27 4.04 8.87
CA LEU A 890 -52.69 4.34 9.09
C LEU A 890 -53.16 3.84 10.47
N LEU A 891 -54.09 4.58 11.05
CA LEU A 891 -54.90 4.16 12.20
C LEU A 891 -56.36 4.52 11.92
N ASN A 892 -57.23 3.50 11.84
CA ASN A 892 -58.67 3.65 11.56
C ASN A 892 -59.00 4.59 10.37
N GLY A 893 -58.25 4.46 9.27
CA GLY A 893 -58.41 5.29 8.07
C GLY A 893 -57.75 6.67 8.13
N VAL A 894 -57.20 7.08 9.27
CA VAL A 894 -56.45 8.34 9.45
C VAL A 894 -54.96 8.11 9.22
N ALA A 895 -54.31 9.00 8.49
CA ALA A 895 -52.87 8.97 8.26
C ALA A 895 -52.08 9.20 9.55
N VAL A 896 -51.15 8.30 9.85
CA VAL A 896 -50.24 8.40 11.01
C VAL A 896 -48.84 8.79 10.56
N TRP A 897 -48.35 8.15 9.50
CA TRP A 897 -47.03 8.41 8.93
C TRP A 897 -47.08 8.18 7.42
N ASP A 898 -46.75 9.20 6.64
CA ASP A 898 -46.46 9.06 5.22
C ASP A 898 -45.00 8.61 5.04
N ALA A 899 -44.74 7.34 5.34
CA ALA A 899 -43.39 6.81 5.44
C ALA A 899 -42.81 6.51 4.05
N VAL A 900 -41.76 7.23 3.68
CA VAL A 900 -40.92 6.95 2.50
C VAL A 900 -39.64 6.25 2.96
N MET A 901 -39.29 5.14 2.32
CA MET A 901 -38.05 4.44 2.59
C MET A 901 -36.97 4.92 1.62
N GLU A 902 -35.98 5.62 2.15
CA GLU A 902 -34.79 6.02 1.40
C GLU A 902 -33.63 5.07 1.70
N ALA A 903 -33.08 4.47 0.64
CA ALA A 903 -31.91 3.61 0.71
C ALA A 903 -30.74 4.28 -0.03
N PRO A 904 -29.47 4.12 0.42
CA PRO A 904 -28.32 4.68 -0.29
C PRO A 904 -28.29 4.25 -1.75
N ALA A 905 -27.77 5.10 -2.65
CA ALA A 905 -27.73 4.90 -4.11
C ALA A 905 -27.02 3.61 -4.61
N GLN A 906 -26.53 2.76 -3.70
CA GLN A 906 -25.83 1.50 -3.99
C GLN A 906 -26.56 0.25 -3.47
N SER A 907 -27.77 0.35 -2.89
CA SER A 907 -28.57 -0.79 -2.41
C SER A 907 -29.78 -1.10 -3.30
N LEU A 908 -30.09 -2.40 -3.40
CA LEU A 908 -31.20 -3.05 -4.13
C LEU A 908 -32.57 -2.37 -3.97
N PRO A 909 -33.52 -2.60 -4.90
CA PRO A 909 -34.86 -2.00 -4.85
C PRO A 909 -35.62 -2.41 -3.58
N CYS A 910 -36.18 -1.42 -2.88
CA CYS A 910 -37.08 -1.63 -1.76
C CYS A 910 -38.50 -1.92 -2.27
N VAL A 911 -39.16 -2.95 -1.72
CA VAL A 911 -40.56 -3.28 -2.05
C VAL A 911 -41.43 -2.92 -0.85
N SER A 912 -42.50 -2.16 -1.08
CA SER A 912 -43.48 -1.80 -0.06
C SER A 912 -44.71 -2.69 -0.18
N GLU A 913 -45.17 -3.24 0.94
CA GLU A 913 -46.40 -4.03 1.05
C GLU A 913 -47.25 -3.48 2.19
N ARG A 914 -48.54 -3.24 1.95
CA ARG A 914 -49.48 -2.77 2.98
C ARG A 914 -50.13 -3.97 3.65
N LYS A 915 -49.92 -4.12 4.97
CA LYS A 915 -50.57 -5.16 5.78
C LYS A 915 -51.62 -4.56 6.71
N LEU A 916 -52.76 -5.26 6.83
CA LEU A 916 -53.83 -4.89 7.76
C LEU A 916 -53.42 -5.25 9.21
N PRO A 917 -53.77 -4.41 10.20
CA PRO A 917 -53.51 -4.71 11.60
C PRO A 917 -54.29 -5.96 12.04
N GLN A 918 -53.67 -6.81 12.86
CA GLN A 918 -54.28 -8.06 13.35
C GLN A 918 -55.40 -7.86 14.39
N HIS A 919 -55.52 -6.66 14.98
CA HIS A 919 -56.49 -6.36 16.03
C HIS A 919 -57.41 -5.21 15.61
N SER A 920 -58.73 -5.40 15.78
CA SER A 920 -59.78 -4.44 15.40
C SER A 920 -60.05 -3.38 16.46
N ASP A 921 -59.84 -3.67 17.75
CA ASP A 921 -60.05 -2.73 18.85
C ASP A 921 -58.74 -2.08 19.30
N PHE A 922 -58.43 -0.93 18.71
CA PHE A 922 -57.21 -0.18 19.01
C PHE A 922 -57.28 0.59 20.35
N LEU A 923 -58.47 0.95 20.83
CA LEU A 923 -58.65 1.71 22.08
C LEU A 923 -58.28 0.84 23.29
N THR A 924 -58.68 -0.43 23.25
CA THR A 924 -58.30 -1.41 24.28
C THR A 924 -56.80 -1.73 24.26
N GLN A 925 -56.13 -1.61 23.10
CA GLN A 925 -54.67 -1.81 23.00
C GLN A 925 -53.86 -0.60 23.48
N ILE A 926 -54.29 0.63 23.16
CA ILE A 926 -53.61 1.86 23.62
C ILE A 926 -53.74 2.01 25.14
N SER A 927 -54.90 1.71 25.71
CA SER A 927 -55.14 1.81 27.16
C SER A 927 -54.30 0.82 27.99
N ARG A 928 -53.84 -0.29 27.41
CA ARG A 928 -52.94 -1.26 28.05
C ARG A 928 -51.49 -0.78 28.14
N SER A 929 -51.10 0.25 27.40
CA SER A 929 -49.71 0.79 27.34
C SER A 929 -49.70 2.32 27.48
N PRO A 930 -49.82 2.89 28.70
CA PRO A 930 -49.86 4.34 28.87
C PRO A 930 -48.50 4.99 28.55
N MET A 931 -48.44 5.73 27.44
CA MET A 931 -47.31 6.60 27.08
C MET A 931 -47.30 7.84 28.00
N LEU A 932 -46.21 8.04 28.74
CA LEU A 932 -45.98 9.17 29.65
C LEU A 932 -45.96 10.51 28.90
N VAL A 933 -47.05 11.27 28.94
CA VAL A 933 -47.09 12.69 28.58
C VAL A 933 -46.68 13.52 29.81
N ARG A 934 -45.42 13.98 29.89
CA ARG A 934 -44.98 14.90 30.95
C ARG A 934 -45.24 16.36 30.53
N ARG A 935 -46.17 17.03 31.23
CA ARG A 935 -46.29 18.50 31.25
C ARG A 935 -45.08 19.10 31.96
N ALA A 936 -44.35 20.00 31.30
CA ALA A 936 -43.22 20.72 31.86
C ALA A 936 -43.70 21.82 32.80
N LEU A 937 -43.49 21.66 34.11
CA LEU A 937 -43.37 22.74 35.07
C LEU A 937 -42.35 22.35 36.16
N ASN A 938 -41.36 23.22 36.30
CA ASN A 938 -40.31 23.37 37.31
C ASN A 938 -38.95 22.64 37.24
N PRO A 939 -37.85 23.37 37.52
CA PRO A 939 -36.47 22.94 37.28
C PRO A 939 -35.78 22.63 38.61
N HIS A 940 -35.61 21.37 38.99
CA HIS A 940 -34.54 20.89 39.88
C HIS A 940 -34.72 19.37 40.07
N HIS A 941 -33.94 18.58 39.35
CA HIS A 941 -33.39 17.32 39.87
C HIS A 941 -32.33 16.76 38.92
N LYS A 942 -31.07 16.75 39.39
CA LYS A 942 -29.98 15.92 38.87
C LYS A 942 -30.26 14.45 39.21
N ILE A 943 -30.17 13.53 38.25
CA ILE A 943 -29.88 12.11 38.51
C ILE A 943 -28.94 11.54 37.41
N SER A 944 -27.93 10.82 37.89
CA SER A 944 -26.77 10.16 37.27
C SER A 944 -27.07 9.12 36.17
N PRO A 945 -26.12 8.83 35.25
CA PRO A 945 -26.18 7.68 34.36
C PRO A 945 -25.74 6.42 35.12
N HIS A 946 -26.56 5.37 35.10
CA HIS A 946 -26.20 3.95 35.19
C HIS A 946 -27.45 3.16 35.59
N ARG A 947 -27.99 2.41 34.63
CA ARG A 947 -28.61 1.09 34.85
C ARG A 947 -28.83 0.45 33.49
N GLY A 948 -27.98 -0.53 33.18
CA GLY A 948 -28.33 -1.57 32.21
C GLY A 948 -29.34 -2.55 32.83
N ILE A 949 -29.26 -3.79 32.38
CA ILE A 949 -30.10 -4.97 32.68
C ILE A 949 -31.35 -5.04 31.75
N PRO A 950 -31.90 -6.23 31.43
CA PRO A 950 -31.50 -7.07 30.29
C PRO A 950 -32.74 -7.50 29.47
N GLY A 951 -32.57 -7.97 28.24
CA GLY A 951 -33.70 -8.41 27.42
C GLY A 951 -33.39 -9.67 26.65
N ASN A 952 -33.61 -10.82 27.30
CA ASN A 952 -33.79 -12.11 26.65
C ASN A 952 -34.83 -11.96 25.53
N VAL A 953 -34.46 -12.36 24.32
CA VAL A 953 -35.44 -12.75 23.30
C VAL A 953 -35.14 -14.20 22.95
N LEU A 954 -36.19 -15.01 23.11
CA LEU A 954 -36.23 -16.44 22.83
C LEU A 954 -35.84 -16.75 21.37
N LEU A 955 -35.21 -17.92 21.26
CA LEU A 955 -34.66 -18.60 20.07
C LEU A 955 -35.52 -18.53 18.80
#